data_AF-A0A1A0XFA5-F1
#
_entry.id   AF-A0A1A0XFA5-F1
#
_cell.length_a   1.000
_cell.length_b   1.000
_cell.length_c   1.000
_cell.angle_alpha   90.00
_cell.angle_beta   90.00
_cell.angle_gamma   90.00
#
_symmetry.space_group_name_H-M   'P 1'
#
loop_
_entity.id
_entity.type
_entity.pdbx_description
1 polymer ?
#
loop_
_entity_poly.entity_id
_entity_poly.type
_entity_poly.pdbx_seq_one_letter_code
_entity_poly.pdbx_strand_id
1 'polypeptide(L)'
;MTAEELVAALVDGGTWQSWDEAPSYVALDLDYAAALGRARKRTGVDESVITGVGEMSGAPIVLVVSEFGFVGGSIGRAAGERVVGAVRRATRERLPVLALPASGGTRMQEGTAAFLQMASIAEAVGSHRRAGLPYLVYLRNPTTGGVFASWGSMGHITWAEPGALIGFLGPRVYEGLHHKPFPDGVQVSENLAAHGIVDAIVPVDELAGRVARVVELLGEPVDPPVSPPVDIPSPPVDAPSPSVGAPSPPVDAPSPPVGAPPPPVEPPPPLVELVETWDRVLATRAADRRGLRALLLASDAAMIHDTGPIVLALSRFGRTTAVVIGQDRTVQADGRLIGPADLRVARRGLALATELRLPVVTVIDTPGADLSVDAEEGGLAREIALCLADLIAVPRPTVSVLLGEGAGGAALALFPADRRLAVDDAWLSPLPPEGASVIVHRDTAHAPELAAAQGIAATDLAEHGEIDEIVHWGADGLGASIGRVLAGLVPDHARRVRHSADRGGRRTLAVGAIVRDVDGRFLLVQRLRDPQAGRWTVPGGKVDPVDAVGPDGIRDDEGTLVAAVIREIAEETGLDIEVGAKAWVVDIPDGRGGTFEIHDFVAVPVGGTVRAADDAADAGWFTVDEMRALPLTDGLLEHLTAGGFVE
;
A
#
# COMPACT_ATOMS: atom_id res chain seq x y z
N MET A 1 3.05 -29.03 27.07
CA MET A 1 3.00 -30.18 26.14
C MET A 1 4.43 -30.58 25.77
N THR A 2 4.68 -31.88 25.66
CA THR A 2 5.92 -32.40 25.04
C THR A 2 5.94 -32.08 23.54
N ALA A 3 7.09 -32.27 22.88
CA ALA A 3 7.20 -32.08 21.44
C ALA A 3 6.29 -33.04 20.66
N GLU A 4 6.19 -34.31 21.08
CA GLU A 4 5.33 -35.31 20.44
C GLU A 4 3.84 -34.99 20.64
N GLU A 5 3.43 -34.59 21.84
CA GLU A 5 2.05 -34.14 22.12
C GLU A 5 1.68 -32.94 21.24
N LEU A 6 2.61 -32.01 21.05
CA LEU A 6 2.40 -30.82 20.23
C LEU A 6 2.26 -31.17 18.75
N VAL A 7 3.13 -32.05 18.23
CA VAL A 7 2.99 -32.56 16.86
C VAL A 7 1.63 -33.23 16.67
N ALA A 8 1.21 -34.10 17.59
CA ALA A 8 -0.07 -34.79 17.50
C ALA A 8 -1.29 -33.84 17.58
N ALA A 9 -1.15 -32.69 18.24
CA ALA A 9 -2.20 -31.69 18.33
C ALA A 9 -2.29 -30.79 17.09
N LEU A 10 -1.18 -30.56 16.39
CA LEU A 10 -1.11 -29.63 15.26
C LEU A 10 -1.24 -30.32 13.90
N VAL A 11 -0.73 -31.54 13.77
CA VAL A 11 -0.62 -32.26 12.50
C VAL A 11 -1.79 -33.22 12.31
N ASP A 12 -2.34 -33.26 11.10
CA ASP A 12 -3.45 -34.13 10.72
C ASP A 12 -3.09 -35.61 10.94
N GLY A 13 -4.05 -36.36 11.47
CA GLY A 13 -3.83 -37.74 11.92
C GLY A 13 -3.24 -38.65 10.84
N GLY A 14 -2.08 -39.24 11.13
CA GLY A 14 -1.40 -40.20 10.24
C GLY A 14 -0.51 -39.57 9.17
N THR A 15 -0.38 -38.23 9.12
CA THR A 15 0.45 -37.54 8.12
C THR A 15 1.88 -37.25 8.59
N TRP A 16 2.14 -37.31 9.91
CA TRP A 16 3.45 -37.03 10.47
C TRP A 16 4.51 -38.05 10.02
N GLN A 17 5.57 -37.55 9.39
CA GLN A 17 6.75 -38.30 9.03
C GLN A 17 7.99 -37.61 9.62
N SER A 18 8.61 -38.25 10.62
CA SER A 18 9.88 -37.76 11.18
C SER A 18 10.99 -37.80 10.12
N TRP A 19 11.83 -36.78 10.15
CA TRP A 19 13.07 -36.67 9.37
C TRP A 19 14.32 -36.89 10.22
N ASP A 20 14.13 -37.30 11.47
CA ASP A 20 15.19 -37.39 12.43
C ASP A 20 16.03 -38.65 12.21
N GLU A 21 17.34 -38.43 12.11
CA GLU A 21 18.33 -39.50 12.17
C GLU A 21 18.98 -39.52 13.56
N ALA A 22 19.58 -40.67 13.91
CA ALA A 22 20.24 -40.84 15.20
C ALA A 22 21.36 -39.80 15.39
N PRO A 23 21.34 -39.03 16.50
CA PRO A 23 22.31 -37.97 16.74
C PRO A 23 23.71 -38.53 16.96
N SER A 24 24.69 -37.94 16.27
CA SER A 24 26.11 -38.26 16.48
C SER A 24 26.70 -37.38 17.57
N TYR A 25 27.18 -37.99 18.65
CA TYR A 25 27.94 -37.29 19.69
C TYR A 25 29.40 -37.70 19.66
N VAL A 26 30.31 -36.74 19.81
CA VAL A 26 31.75 -36.99 19.82
C VAL A 26 32.30 -36.70 21.20
N ALA A 27 33.05 -37.64 21.78
CA ALA A 27 33.84 -37.46 23.00
C ALA A 27 33.07 -36.86 24.20
N LEU A 28 31.96 -37.48 24.58
CA LEU A 28 31.21 -37.09 25.78
C LEU A 28 31.92 -37.58 27.06
N ASP A 29 32.02 -36.72 28.07
CA ASP A 29 32.31 -37.18 29.42
C ASP A 29 31.16 -38.05 29.96
N LEU A 30 31.45 -38.86 30.98
CA LEU A 30 30.49 -39.84 31.51
C LEU A 30 29.27 -39.18 32.16
N ASP A 31 29.44 -38.02 32.80
CA ASP A 31 28.36 -37.35 33.51
C ASP A 31 27.37 -36.72 32.53
N TYR A 32 27.89 -36.12 31.45
CA TYR A 32 27.11 -35.57 30.37
C TYR A 32 26.40 -36.68 29.57
N ALA A 33 27.09 -37.78 29.25
CA ALA A 33 26.48 -38.95 28.62
C ALA A 33 25.33 -39.51 29.47
N ALA A 34 25.50 -39.58 30.80
CA ALA A 34 24.46 -40.00 31.72
C ALA A 34 23.30 -38.99 31.77
N ALA A 35 23.56 -37.69 31.69
CA ALA A 35 22.53 -36.65 31.61
C ALA A 35 21.68 -36.78 30.34
N LEU A 36 22.31 -37.00 29.18
CA LEU A 36 21.60 -37.29 27.93
C LEU A 36 20.78 -38.57 28.04
N GLY A 37 21.34 -39.64 28.62
CA GLY A 37 20.61 -40.89 28.83
C GLY A 37 19.37 -40.74 29.72
N ARG A 38 19.43 -39.91 30.77
CA ARG A 38 18.26 -39.58 31.60
C ARG A 38 17.24 -38.75 30.82
N ALA A 39 17.68 -37.78 30.03
CA ALA A 39 16.81 -36.95 29.19
C ALA A 39 16.03 -37.79 28.19
N ARG A 40 16.70 -38.72 27.48
CA ARG A 40 16.06 -39.66 26.55
C ARG A 40 14.98 -40.51 27.20
N LYS A 41 15.31 -41.13 28.34
CA LYS A 41 14.34 -41.95 29.09
C LYS A 41 13.12 -41.15 29.55
N ARG A 42 13.31 -39.88 29.90
CA ARG A 42 12.22 -39.01 30.38
C ARG A 42 11.32 -38.53 29.26
N THR A 43 11.89 -38.20 28.11
CA THR A 43 11.20 -37.47 27.04
C THR A 43 10.74 -38.36 25.90
N GLY A 44 11.29 -39.57 25.76
CA GLY A 44 11.02 -40.45 24.62
C GLY A 44 11.85 -40.11 23.37
N VAL A 45 12.36 -38.88 23.25
CA VAL A 45 13.14 -38.41 22.10
C VAL A 45 14.66 -38.55 22.32
N ASP A 46 15.42 -38.56 21.23
CA ASP A 46 16.87 -38.78 21.26
C ASP A 46 17.72 -37.51 21.37
N GLU A 47 17.12 -36.33 21.12
CA GLU A 47 17.70 -34.99 21.20
C GLU A 47 16.62 -33.90 21.49
N SER A 48 17.04 -32.68 21.82
CA SER A 48 16.19 -31.53 22.20
C SER A 48 15.38 -30.89 21.08
N VAL A 49 15.53 -31.36 19.84
CA VAL A 49 14.73 -30.93 18.70
C VAL A 49 14.31 -32.18 17.94
N ILE A 50 13.03 -32.25 17.58
CA ILE A 50 12.51 -33.21 16.61
C ILE A 50 12.09 -32.47 15.34
N THR A 51 12.22 -33.14 14.20
CA THR A 51 11.89 -32.58 12.89
C THR A 51 11.16 -33.58 12.03
N GLY A 52 10.34 -33.05 11.12
CA GLY A 52 9.55 -33.87 10.22
C GLY A 52 8.62 -33.03 9.37
N VAL A 53 7.86 -33.71 8.53
CA VAL A 53 6.83 -33.14 7.68
C VAL A 53 5.48 -33.72 8.06
N GLY A 54 4.43 -32.92 7.95
CA GLY A 54 3.06 -33.36 8.08
C GLY A 54 2.13 -32.40 7.36
N GLU A 55 0.83 -32.62 7.52
CA GLU A 55 -0.19 -31.70 7.02
C GLU A 55 -0.87 -30.99 8.18
N MET A 56 -1.15 -29.70 8.04
CA MET A 56 -1.99 -28.94 8.96
C MET A 56 -3.23 -28.47 8.20
N SER A 57 -4.38 -29.08 8.48
CA SER A 57 -5.61 -28.83 7.70
C SER A 57 -5.41 -29.03 6.19
N GLY A 58 -4.69 -30.09 5.81
CA GLY A 58 -4.35 -30.44 4.43
C GLY A 58 -3.20 -29.66 3.80
N ALA A 59 -2.63 -28.65 4.47
CA ALA A 59 -1.49 -27.89 3.96
C ALA A 59 -0.16 -28.58 4.37
N PRO A 60 0.72 -28.97 3.44
CA PRO A 60 1.97 -29.62 3.78
C PRO A 60 2.94 -28.63 4.42
N ILE A 61 3.55 -29.01 5.55
CA ILE A 61 4.44 -28.15 6.30
C ILE A 61 5.52 -28.94 7.04
N VAL A 62 6.73 -28.37 7.10
CA VAL A 62 7.84 -28.91 7.88
C VAL A 62 7.80 -28.31 9.28
N LEU A 63 7.88 -29.16 10.30
CA LEU A 63 7.94 -28.73 11.69
C LEU A 63 9.36 -28.89 12.24
N VAL A 64 9.82 -27.88 12.98
CA VAL A 64 11.03 -27.92 13.80
C VAL A 64 10.64 -27.66 15.24
N VAL A 65 10.56 -28.71 16.06
CA VAL A 65 9.91 -28.66 17.38
C VAL A 65 10.91 -28.91 18.49
N SER A 66 11.02 -27.99 19.45
CA SER A 66 11.87 -28.22 20.63
C SER A 66 11.18 -29.06 21.70
N GLU A 67 11.97 -29.91 22.36
CA GLU A 67 11.60 -30.67 23.55
C GLU A 67 12.32 -30.09 24.78
N PHE A 68 11.64 -29.22 25.53
CA PHE A 68 12.23 -28.54 26.69
C PHE A 68 12.63 -29.53 27.81
N GLY A 69 11.94 -30.65 27.92
CA GLY A 69 12.27 -31.75 28.82
C GLY A 69 13.62 -32.40 28.49
N PHE A 70 14.21 -32.16 27.32
CA PHE A 70 15.52 -32.67 26.95
C PHE A 70 16.60 -31.63 27.23
N VAL A 71 17.24 -31.72 28.41
CA VAL A 71 18.32 -30.80 28.86
C VAL A 71 17.93 -29.32 28.68
N GLY A 72 16.70 -28.97 29.08
CA GLY A 72 16.17 -27.60 28.99
C GLY A 72 15.92 -27.11 27.57
N GLY A 73 15.72 -28.02 26.61
CA GLY A 73 15.57 -27.70 25.19
C GLY A 73 16.84 -27.10 24.58
N SER A 74 17.99 -27.23 25.26
CA SER A 74 19.21 -26.52 24.88
C SER A 74 19.74 -27.01 23.53
N ILE A 75 20.25 -26.09 22.72
CA ILE A 75 20.78 -26.40 21.38
C ILE A 75 22.26 -26.75 21.49
N GLY A 76 22.56 -28.04 21.30
CA GLY A 76 23.91 -28.57 21.07
C GLY A 76 24.22 -28.72 19.57
N ARG A 77 25.36 -29.33 19.24
CA ARG A 77 25.77 -29.60 17.86
C ARG A 77 24.76 -30.46 17.10
N ALA A 78 24.34 -31.59 17.68
CA ALA A 78 23.41 -32.50 17.04
C ALA A 78 22.02 -31.86 16.82
N ALA A 79 21.50 -31.14 17.83
CA ALA A 79 20.26 -30.37 17.69
C ALA A 79 20.37 -29.31 16.58
N GLY A 80 21.48 -28.57 16.53
CA GLY A 80 21.73 -27.56 15.49
C GLY A 80 21.81 -28.17 14.09
N GLU A 81 22.51 -29.29 13.93
CA GLU A 81 22.60 -30.02 12.66
C GLU A 81 21.23 -30.53 12.19
N ARG A 82 20.39 -30.98 13.12
CA ARG A 82 19.01 -31.41 12.82
C ARG A 82 18.15 -30.24 12.33
N VAL A 83 18.21 -29.08 12.99
CA VAL A 83 17.51 -27.86 12.53
C VAL A 83 18.00 -27.46 11.14
N VAL A 84 19.32 -27.38 10.92
CA VAL A 84 19.91 -27.02 9.62
C VAL A 84 19.50 -28.02 8.53
N GLY A 85 19.55 -29.32 8.83
CA GLY A 85 19.17 -30.39 7.93
C GLY A 85 17.71 -30.29 7.50
N ALA A 86 16.79 -30.11 8.46
CA ALA A 86 15.37 -29.96 8.21
C ALA A 86 15.06 -28.71 7.37
N VAL A 87 15.59 -27.54 7.74
CA VAL A 87 15.36 -26.29 6.98
C VAL A 87 15.92 -26.39 5.57
N ARG A 88 17.14 -26.93 5.40
CA ARG A 88 17.72 -27.12 4.05
C ARG A 88 16.92 -28.11 3.21
N ARG A 89 16.41 -29.17 3.83
CA ARG A 89 15.53 -30.13 3.15
C ARG A 89 14.21 -29.48 2.74
N ALA A 90 13.57 -28.74 3.64
CA ALA A 90 12.37 -27.95 3.35
C ALA A 90 12.59 -26.98 2.19
N THR A 91 13.74 -26.29 2.16
CA THR A 91 14.11 -25.40 1.05
C THR A 91 14.21 -26.14 -0.29
N ARG A 92 14.85 -27.32 -0.31
CA ARG A 92 14.96 -28.14 -1.53
C ARG A 92 13.61 -28.67 -1.99
N GLU A 93 12.75 -29.06 -1.06
CA GLU A 93 11.41 -29.57 -1.32
C GLU A 93 10.37 -28.45 -1.50
N ARG A 94 10.78 -27.18 -1.37
CA ARG A 94 9.93 -25.97 -1.46
C ARG A 94 8.74 -25.98 -0.50
N LEU A 95 8.91 -26.57 0.68
CA LEU A 95 7.87 -26.66 1.71
C LEU A 95 7.99 -25.49 2.69
N PRO A 96 6.87 -24.94 3.19
CA PRO A 96 6.91 -23.99 4.29
C PRO A 96 7.45 -24.64 5.57
N VAL A 97 8.04 -23.84 6.45
CA VAL A 97 8.58 -24.28 7.74
C VAL A 97 7.85 -23.59 8.88
N LEU A 98 7.44 -24.34 9.90
CA LEU A 98 7.01 -23.84 11.21
C LEU A 98 8.02 -24.25 12.28
N ALA A 99 8.70 -23.26 12.84
CA ALA A 99 9.60 -23.42 13.98
C ALA A 99 8.84 -23.23 15.29
N LEU A 100 8.93 -24.19 16.21
CA LEU A 100 8.27 -24.18 17.52
C LEU A 100 9.31 -24.28 18.65
N PRO A 101 10.15 -23.25 18.85
CA PRO A 101 11.19 -23.27 19.86
C PRO A 101 10.63 -23.27 21.28
N ALA A 102 11.30 -24.01 22.15
CA ALA A 102 11.14 -24.03 23.61
C ALA A 102 12.50 -24.39 24.22
N SER A 103 13.26 -23.40 24.67
CA SER A 103 14.68 -23.56 25.01
C SER A 103 15.20 -22.57 26.03
N GLY A 104 16.08 -23.05 26.91
CA GLY A 104 16.95 -22.22 27.74
C GLY A 104 18.16 -21.61 26.99
N GLY A 105 18.35 -21.91 25.70
CA GLY A 105 19.41 -21.36 24.86
C GLY A 105 20.46 -22.39 24.42
N THR A 106 21.72 -21.97 24.35
CA THR A 106 22.84 -22.83 23.92
C THR A 106 23.16 -23.90 24.96
N ARG A 107 23.54 -25.11 24.51
CA ARG A 107 23.95 -26.20 25.39
C ARG A 107 25.35 -25.96 25.96
N MET A 108 25.41 -25.53 27.22
CA MET A 108 26.66 -25.16 27.89
C MET A 108 27.67 -26.30 28.01
N GLN A 109 27.21 -27.56 28.09
CA GLN A 109 28.07 -28.75 28.16
C GLN A 109 28.92 -28.96 26.90
N GLU A 110 28.49 -28.40 25.76
CA GLU A 110 29.18 -28.50 24.46
C GLU A 110 29.93 -27.21 24.10
N GLY A 111 29.86 -26.18 24.95
CA GLY A 111 30.63 -24.95 24.85
C GLY A 111 30.46 -24.20 23.52
N THR A 112 31.58 -23.63 23.03
CA THR A 112 31.60 -22.77 21.84
C THR A 112 31.11 -23.48 20.57
N ALA A 113 31.32 -24.79 20.44
CA ALA A 113 30.85 -25.53 19.27
C ALA A 113 29.32 -25.51 19.15
N ALA A 114 28.61 -25.64 20.28
CA ALA A 114 27.16 -25.49 20.32
C ALA A 114 26.72 -24.03 20.08
N PHE A 115 27.48 -23.05 20.60
CA PHE A 115 27.19 -21.64 20.37
C PHE A 115 27.25 -21.27 18.88
N LEU A 116 28.27 -21.74 18.16
CA LEU A 116 28.45 -21.47 16.73
C LEU A 116 27.37 -22.11 15.83
N GLN A 117 26.56 -23.05 16.33
CA GLN A 117 25.41 -23.57 15.59
C GLN A 117 24.39 -22.47 15.27
N MET A 118 24.29 -21.42 16.10
CA MET A 118 23.41 -20.28 15.81
C MET A 118 23.66 -19.67 14.43
N ALA A 119 24.94 -19.53 14.04
CA ALA A 119 25.30 -18.99 12.74
C ALA A 119 24.90 -19.93 11.59
N SER A 120 25.07 -21.24 11.78
CA SER A 120 24.70 -22.25 10.77
C SER A 120 23.18 -22.32 10.58
N ILE A 121 22.42 -22.23 11.67
CA ILE A 121 20.97 -22.19 11.62
C ILE A 121 20.49 -20.90 10.95
N ALA A 122 21.04 -19.74 11.34
CA ALA A 122 20.66 -18.46 10.75
C ALA A 122 20.92 -18.41 9.23
N GLU A 123 22.01 -19.02 8.76
CA GLU A 123 22.29 -19.16 7.32
C GLU A 123 21.22 -20.00 6.62
N ALA A 124 20.88 -21.17 7.17
CA ALA A 124 19.86 -22.06 6.59
C ALA A 124 18.49 -21.39 6.52
N VAL A 125 18.06 -20.72 7.61
CA VAL A 125 16.80 -19.96 7.65
C VAL A 125 16.84 -18.80 6.66
N GLY A 126 17.93 -18.02 6.64
CA GLY A 126 18.10 -16.92 5.69
C GLY A 126 18.04 -17.38 4.24
N SER A 127 18.64 -18.54 3.92
CA SER A 127 18.54 -19.14 2.58
C SER A 127 17.12 -19.58 2.24
N HIS A 128 16.37 -20.12 3.19
CA HIS A 128 14.97 -20.50 3.00
C HIS A 128 14.11 -19.27 2.67
N ARG A 129 14.25 -18.20 3.44
CA ARG A 129 13.52 -16.94 3.23
C ARG A 129 13.87 -16.26 1.90
N ARG A 130 15.17 -16.18 1.56
CA ARG A 130 15.61 -15.65 0.25
C ARG A 130 15.06 -16.45 -0.93
N ALA A 131 14.75 -17.74 -0.75
CA ALA A 131 14.08 -18.55 -1.77
C ALA A 131 12.58 -18.21 -1.95
N GLY A 132 12.03 -17.29 -1.15
CA GLY A 132 10.64 -16.88 -1.14
C GLY A 132 9.73 -17.91 -0.47
N LEU A 133 10.26 -18.76 0.41
CA LEU A 133 9.52 -19.83 1.07
C LEU A 133 9.10 -19.40 2.48
N PRO A 134 7.85 -19.68 2.92
CA PRO A 134 7.38 -19.26 4.23
C PRO A 134 8.16 -19.91 5.36
N TYR A 135 8.62 -19.08 6.29
CA TYR A 135 9.28 -19.49 7.54
C TYR A 135 8.52 -18.83 8.67
N LEU A 136 7.71 -19.62 9.36
CA LEU A 136 6.82 -19.20 10.43
C LEU A 136 7.43 -19.60 11.77
N VAL A 137 7.19 -18.81 12.81
CA VAL A 137 7.65 -19.12 14.17
C VAL A 137 6.49 -19.07 15.15
N TYR A 138 6.43 -20.05 16.04
CA TYR A 138 5.58 -20.06 17.23
C TYR A 138 6.44 -20.19 18.48
N LEU A 139 6.66 -19.08 19.18
CA LEU A 139 7.48 -19.00 20.38
C LEU A 139 6.75 -19.63 21.57
N ARG A 140 7.34 -20.67 22.18
CA ARG A 140 6.75 -21.38 23.31
C ARG A 140 7.45 -21.04 24.62
N ASN A 141 6.81 -21.42 25.72
CA ASN A 141 7.36 -21.22 27.05
C ASN A 141 8.41 -22.29 27.44
N PRO A 142 9.64 -21.92 27.84
CA PRO A 142 10.30 -20.63 27.61
C PRO A 142 11.07 -20.61 26.28
N THR A 143 11.27 -19.44 25.67
CA THR A 143 12.20 -19.27 24.53
C THR A 143 13.21 -18.17 24.84
N THR A 144 14.44 -18.56 25.20
CA THR A 144 15.47 -17.62 25.63
C THR A 144 16.83 -17.79 24.95
N GLY A 145 17.71 -16.81 25.13
CA GLY A 145 19.12 -16.95 24.77
C GLY A 145 19.36 -17.01 23.28
N GLY A 146 20.34 -17.83 22.89
CA GLY A 146 20.74 -18.01 21.51
C GLY A 146 19.62 -18.49 20.58
N VAL A 147 18.59 -19.17 21.09
CA VAL A 147 17.44 -19.60 20.29
C VAL A 147 16.57 -18.41 19.90
N PHE A 148 16.21 -17.56 20.87
CA PHE A 148 15.49 -16.33 20.59
C PHE A 148 16.33 -15.39 19.70
N ALA A 149 17.63 -15.27 19.96
CA ALA A 149 18.56 -14.46 19.18
C ALA A 149 18.95 -15.05 17.80
N SER A 150 18.33 -16.14 17.36
CA SER A 150 18.56 -16.73 16.03
C SER A 150 17.24 -17.17 15.40
N TRP A 151 17.02 -18.46 15.21
CA TRP A 151 15.91 -19.02 14.44
C TRP A 151 14.52 -18.79 15.03
N GLY A 152 14.44 -18.45 16.33
CA GLY A 152 13.20 -18.02 16.98
C GLY A 152 12.76 -16.60 16.62
N SER A 153 13.65 -15.71 16.17
CA SER A 153 13.28 -14.33 15.78
C SER A 153 13.37 -14.07 14.28
N MET A 154 13.63 -15.10 13.47
CA MET A 154 13.81 -14.98 12.03
C MET A 154 12.53 -15.29 11.23
N GLY A 155 11.38 -15.41 11.91
CA GLY A 155 10.07 -15.58 11.29
C GLY A 155 9.73 -14.49 10.29
N HIS A 156 9.13 -14.87 9.17
CA HIS A 156 8.31 -13.94 8.38
C HIS A 156 7.09 -13.49 9.18
N ILE A 157 6.51 -14.43 9.94
CA ILE A 157 5.43 -14.23 10.90
C ILE A 157 5.86 -14.94 12.19
N THR A 158 5.74 -14.24 13.31
CA THR A 158 6.11 -14.73 14.64
C THR A 158 4.91 -14.62 15.57
N TRP A 159 4.37 -15.77 15.96
CA TRP A 159 3.36 -15.88 17.00
C TRP A 159 3.97 -16.36 18.31
N ALA A 160 3.26 -16.16 19.42
CA ALA A 160 3.68 -16.66 20.72
C ALA A 160 2.54 -17.34 21.47
N GLU A 161 2.91 -18.34 22.28
CA GLU A 161 2.04 -18.99 23.26
C GLU A 161 1.64 -17.98 24.36
N PRO A 162 0.37 -17.95 24.80
CA PRO A 162 -0.08 -17.06 25.87
C PRO A 162 0.72 -17.21 27.17
N GLY A 163 1.09 -16.10 27.79
CA GLY A 163 1.88 -16.06 29.03
C GLY A 163 3.30 -16.65 28.92
N ALA A 164 3.83 -16.86 27.72
CA ALA A 164 5.14 -17.49 27.55
C ALA A 164 6.30 -16.57 27.98
N LEU A 165 7.30 -17.16 28.64
CA LEU A 165 8.56 -16.48 28.95
C LEU A 165 9.45 -16.42 27.70
N ILE A 166 9.65 -15.22 27.16
CA ILE A 166 10.42 -14.97 25.94
C ILE A 166 11.39 -13.82 26.18
N GLY A 167 12.68 -14.04 25.93
CA GLY A 167 13.66 -12.95 26.08
C GLY A 167 15.10 -13.33 25.84
N PHE A 168 15.96 -12.33 25.71
CA PHE A 168 17.37 -12.57 25.40
C PHE A 168 18.10 -13.33 26.51
N LEU A 169 17.96 -12.92 27.77
CA LEU A 169 18.56 -13.60 28.92
C LEU A 169 17.47 -14.01 29.90
N GLY A 170 17.42 -15.29 30.27
CA GLY A 170 16.40 -15.78 31.19
C GLY A 170 16.52 -15.14 32.60
N PRO A 171 15.40 -14.91 33.32
CA PRO A 171 15.37 -14.23 34.61
C PRO A 171 16.34 -14.85 35.64
N ARG A 172 16.39 -16.19 35.70
CA ARG A 172 17.29 -16.92 36.61
C ARG A 172 18.77 -16.59 36.43
N VAL A 173 19.20 -16.38 35.18
CA VAL A 173 20.60 -16.07 34.88
C VAL A 173 20.89 -14.62 35.25
N TYR A 174 19.97 -13.70 34.93
CA TYR A 174 20.08 -12.30 35.33
C TYR A 174 20.20 -12.16 36.86
N GLU A 175 19.31 -12.80 37.60
CA GLU A 175 19.28 -12.76 39.07
C GLU A 175 20.55 -13.35 39.68
N GLY A 176 21.06 -14.45 39.11
CA GLY A 176 22.31 -15.07 39.54
C GLY A 176 23.54 -14.18 39.33
N LEU A 177 23.58 -13.41 38.24
CA LEU A 177 24.70 -12.52 37.91
C LEU A 177 24.65 -11.18 38.62
N HIS A 178 23.46 -10.59 38.75
CA HIS A 178 23.26 -9.24 39.25
C HIS A 178 22.83 -9.18 40.72
N HIS A 179 22.44 -10.32 41.31
CA HIS A 179 21.91 -10.41 42.67
C HIS A 179 20.74 -9.44 42.92
N LYS A 180 19.91 -9.24 41.89
CA LYS A 180 18.74 -8.36 41.89
C LYS A 180 17.57 -9.09 41.22
N PRO A 181 16.33 -8.88 41.67
CA PRO A 181 15.17 -9.49 41.03
C PRO A 181 15.06 -9.05 39.57
N PHE A 182 14.63 -9.96 38.70
CA PHE A 182 14.28 -9.59 37.34
C PHE A 182 12.93 -8.85 37.33
N PRO A 183 12.77 -7.74 36.57
CA PRO A 183 11.49 -7.03 36.51
C PRO A 183 10.36 -7.91 35.95
N ASP A 184 9.21 -7.91 36.64
CA ASP A 184 8.04 -8.67 36.22
C ASP A 184 7.45 -8.14 34.90
N GLY A 185 6.84 -9.02 34.12
CA GLY A 185 6.09 -8.67 32.90
C GLY A 185 6.94 -8.36 31.65
N VAL A 186 8.23 -8.04 31.80
CA VAL A 186 9.07 -7.60 30.66
C VAL A 186 9.26 -8.67 29.59
N GLN A 187 9.46 -9.92 30.01
CA GLN A 187 9.73 -11.06 29.13
C GLN A 187 8.51 -11.96 28.93
N VAL A 188 7.30 -11.41 29.01
CA VAL A 188 6.08 -12.16 28.78
C VAL A 188 5.56 -11.85 27.38
N SER A 189 5.06 -12.87 26.68
CA SER A 189 4.58 -12.79 25.30
C SER A 189 3.71 -11.58 24.99
N GLU A 190 2.75 -11.25 25.85
CA GLU A 190 1.81 -10.13 25.71
C GLU A 190 2.53 -8.79 25.70
N ASN A 191 3.57 -8.64 26.55
CA ASN A 191 4.40 -7.44 26.55
C ASN A 191 5.19 -7.32 25.23
N LEU A 192 5.73 -8.42 24.71
CA LEU A 192 6.45 -8.42 23.44
C LEU A 192 5.51 -8.09 22.27
N ALA A 193 4.27 -8.59 22.27
CA ALA A 193 3.26 -8.24 21.27
C ALA A 193 2.88 -6.74 21.33
N ALA A 194 2.70 -6.18 22.53
CA ALA A 194 2.42 -4.75 22.72
C ALA A 194 3.54 -3.82 22.21
N HIS A 195 4.78 -4.32 22.15
CA HIS A 195 5.94 -3.60 21.59
C HIS A 195 6.21 -3.98 20.12
N GLY A 196 5.35 -4.78 19.50
CA GLY A 196 5.48 -5.23 18.11
C GLY A 196 6.69 -6.14 17.86
N ILE A 197 7.22 -6.82 18.88
CA ILE A 197 8.31 -7.81 18.74
C ILE A 197 7.74 -9.17 18.27
N VAL A 198 6.52 -9.48 18.71
CA VAL A 198 5.73 -10.64 18.28
C VAL A 198 4.50 -10.12 17.52
N ASP A 199 4.08 -10.81 16.48
CA ASP A 199 2.98 -10.36 15.63
C ASP A 199 1.61 -10.62 16.30
N ALA A 200 1.40 -11.78 16.93
CA ALA A 200 0.19 -12.03 17.72
C ALA A 200 0.39 -13.10 18.79
N ILE A 201 -0.51 -13.07 19.78
CA ILE A 201 -0.65 -14.13 20.79
C ILE A 201 -1.69 -15.13 20.27
N VAL A 202 -1.29 -16.39 20.18
CA VAL A 202 -2.10 -17.44 19.55
C VAL A 202 -2.18 -18.64 20.48
N PRO A 203 -3.37 -19.02 20.97
CA PRO A 203 -3.56 -20.30 21.65
C PRO A 203 -3.19 -21.48 20.74
N VAL A 204 -2.64 -22.55 21.32
CA VAL A 204 -2.12 -23.69 20.55
C VAL A 204 -3.19 -24.39 19.70
N ASP A 205 -4.43 -24.40 20.16
CA ASP A 205 -5.59 -24.97 19.47
C ASP A 205 -6.04 -24.16 18.25
N GLU A 206 -5.70 -22.86 18.19
CA GLU A 206 -5.92 -22.01 17.01
C GLU A 206 -4.77 -22.08 16.00
N LEU A 207 -3.59 -22.53 16.42
CA LEU A 207 -2.35 -22.40 15.64
C LEU A 207 -2.43 -23.14 14.30
N ALA A 208 -2.93 -24.38 14.28
CA ALA A 208 -3.01 -25.18 13.06
C ALA A 208 -3.88 -24.49 11.99
N GLY A 209 -5.03 -23.94 12.38
CA GLY A 209 -5.92 -23.21 11.47
C GLY A 209 -5.29 -21.91 10.94
N ARG A 210 -4.57 -21.16 11.78
CA ARG A 210 -3.85 -19.94 11.35
C ARG A 210 -2.72 -20.24 10.38
N VAL A 211 -1.93 -21.28 10.66
CA VAL A 211 -0.85 -21.74 9.78
C VAL A 211 -1.41 -22.18 8.43
N ALA A 212 -2.43 -23.03 8.44
CA ALA A 212 -3.07 -23.52 7.21
C ALA A 212 -3.58 -22.36 6.36
N ARG A 213 -4.24 -21.39 6.97
CA ARG A 213 -4.78 -20.22 6.29
C ARG A 213 -3.69 -19.35 5.64
N VAL A 214 -2.57 -19.13 6.35
CA VAL A 214 -1.41 -18.42 5.79
C VAL A 214 -0.81 -19.19 4.61
N VAL A 215 -0.58 -20.50 4.77
CA VAL A 215 0.01 -21.34 3.71
C VAL A 215 -0.91 -21.39 2.48
N GLU A 216 -2.23 -21.48 2.67
CA GLU A 216 -3.23 -21.47 1.61
C GLU A 216 -3.18 -20.17 0.79
N LEU A 217 -3.14 -19.01 1.46
CA LEU A 217 -3.07 -17.72 0.77
C LEU A 217 -1.76 -17.52 0.00
N LEU A 218 -0.67 -18.13 0.48
CA LEU A 218 0.64 -18.11 -0.15
C LEU A 218 0.80 -19.21 -1.23
N GLY A 219 -0.16 -20.13 -1.34
CA GLY A 219 0.00 -21.43 -1.98
C GLY A 219 -0.59 -21.64 -3.38
N GLU A 220 -1.03 -20.60 -4.12
CA GLU A 220 -1.33 -20.51 -5.60
C GLU A 220 -2.65 -19.75 -5.93
N PRO A 221 -2.77 -19.17 -7.15
CA PRO A 221 -3.22 -19.91 -8.34
C PRO A 221 -2.20 -19.92 -9.50
N VAL A 222 -1.92 -21.13 -10.02
CA VAL A 222 -0.96 -21.41 -11.11
C VAL A 222 -1.47 -20.74 -12.38
N ASP A 223 -0.71 -19.77 -12.90
CA ASP A 223 -0.72 -19.48 -14.34
C ASP A 223 0.43 -20.27 -15.00
N PRO A 224 0.22 -20.83 -16.22
CA PRO A 224 1.22 -21.66 -16.90
C PRO A 224 2.52 -20.89 -17.14
N PRO A 225 3.66 -21.59 -17.29
CA PRO A 225 4.96 -20.94 -17.43
C PRO A 225 4.98 -20.00 -18.63
N VAL A 226 4.99 -18.69 -18.35
CA VAL A 226 5.38 -17.68 -19.32
C VAL A 226 6.84 -17.94 -19.66
N SER A 227 7.13 -18.10 -20.94
CA SER A 227 8.50 -18.30 -21.43
C SER A 227 9.41 -17.18 -20.93
N PRO A 228 10.67 -17.47 -20.57
CA PRO A 228 11.57 -16.45 -20.03
C PRO A 228 11.76 -15.31 -21.05
N PRO A 229 11.88 -14.05 -20.59
CA PRO A 229 12.27 -12.96 -21.45
C PRO A 229 13.65 -13.24 -22.04
N VAL A 230 13.80 -12.98 -23.34
CA VAL A 230 15.07 -13.05 -24.05
C VAL A 230 16.06 -12.06 -23.41
N ASP A 231 17.24 -12.55 -23.02
CA ASP A 231 18.34 -11.74 -22.50
C ASP A 231 18.72 -10.64 -23.50
N ILE A 232 18.55 -9.39 -23.08
CA ILE A 232 19.14 -8.23 -23.76
C ILE A 232 20.47 -7.95 -23.03
N PRO A 233 21.63 -7.98 -23.73
CA PRO A 233 22.92 -7.75 -23.08
C PRO A 233 23.02 -6.33 -22.50
N SER A 234 23.42 -6.23 -21.24
CA SER A 234 23.77 -4.94 -20.60
C SER A 234 25.03 -4.33 -21.24
N PRO A 235 25.12 -3.00 -21.35
CA PRO A 235 26.31 -2.33 -21.87
C PRO A 235 27.49 -2.40 -20.86
N PRO A 236 28.74 -2.26 -21.32
CA PRO A 236 29.92 -2.38 -20.46
C PRO A 236 30.04 -1.18 -19.52
N VAL A 237 30.35 -1.46 -18.25
CA VAL A 237 30.71 -0.49 -17.22
C VAL A 237 32.20 -0.22 -17.29
N ASP A 238 32.59 1.00 -17.67
CA ASP A 238 33.94 1.53 -17.47
C ASP A 238 33.88 3.06 -17.34
N ALA A 239 34.00 3.57 -16.10
CA ALA A 239 34.58 4.87 -15.76
C ALA A 239 34.69 5.04 -14.21
N PRO A 240 35.73 5.73 -13.70
CA PRO A 240 36.21 5.59 -12.32
C PRO A 240 35.43 6.43 -11.30
N SER A 241 35.37 5.92 -10.07
CA SER A 241 34.87 6.61 -8.88
C SER A 241 35.72 7.85 -8.54
N PRO A 242 35.12 9.03 -8.25
CA PRO A 242 35.83 10.11 -7.61
C PRO A 242 35.99 9.84 -6.11
N SER A 243 37.19 10.11 -5.63
CA SER A 243 37.65 9.99 -4.25
C SER A 243 36.81 10.81 -3.25
N VAL A 244 36.58 10.20 -2.09
CA VAL A 244 36.02 10.81 -0.89
C VAL A 244 36.91 11.97 -0.42
N GLY A 245 36.36 13.19 -0.45
CA GLY A 245 36.93 14.37 0.21
C GLY A 245 36.47 14.47 1.66
N ALA A 246 37.38 14.91 2.54
CA ALA A 246 37.22 15.08 3.97
C ALA A 246 36.06 16.04 4.38
N PRO A 247 35.55 15.97 5.63
CA PRO A 247 34.33 16.67 6.03
C PRO A 247 34.52 18.19 6.09
N SER A 248 33.53 18.93 5.57
CA SER A 248 33.39 20.37 5.76
C SER A 248 32.87 20.70 7.17
N PRO A 249 33.21 21.88 7.73
CA PRO A 249 32.79 22.27 9.08
C PRO A 249 31.27 22.50 9.17
N PRO A 250 30.69 22.51 10.38
CA PRO A 250 29.24 22.65 10.57
C PRO A 250 28.73 23.97 9.98
N VAL A 251 27.69 23.87 9.16
CA VAL A 251 26.89 25.01 8.72
C VAL A 251 26.04 25.49 9.90
N ASP A 252 26.19 26.76 10.25
CA ASP A 252 25.35 27.43 11.24
C ASP A 252 23.87 27.33 10.87
N ALA A 253 23.03 27.05 11.87
CA ALA A 253 21.59 27.01 11.74
C ALA A 253 21.06 28.38 11.24
N PRO A 254 20.15 28.42 10.26
CA PRO A 254 19.56 29.68 9.83
C PRO A 254 18.62 30.21 10.93
N SER A 255 18.87 31.44 11.37
CA SER A 255 17.93 32.24 12.15
C SER A 255 16.61 32.43 11.40
N PRO A 256 15.46 32.57 12.10
CA PRO A 256 14.16 32.68 11.46
C PRO A 256 14.07 33.96 10.60
N PRO A 257 13.47 33.91 9.39
CA PRO A 257 13.31 35.10 8.58
C PRO A 257 12.26 36.02 9.21
N VAL A 258 12.67 37.26 9.47
CA VAL A 258 11.77 38.36 9.82
C VAL A 258 11.14 38.89 8.53
N GLY A 259 9.81 38.81 8.43
CA GLY A 259 9.01 39.65 7.55
C GLY A 259 9.03 39.32 6.06
N ALA A 260 8.47 38.17 5.65
CA ALA A 260 7.90 38.03 4.32
C ALA A 260 6.41 38.45 4.37
N PRO A 261 5.90 39.23 3.38
CA PRO A 261 4.47 39.48 3.27
C PRO A 261 3.73 38.14 3.02
N PRO A 262 2.51 37.96 3.57
CA PRO A 262 1.73 36.75 3.33
C PRO A 262 1.49 36.56 1.83
N PRO A 263 1.44 35.31 1.34
CA PRO A 263 1.04 35.05 -0.05
C PRO A 263 -0.35 35.65 -0.31
N PRO A 264 -0.66 36.03 -1.57
CA PRO A 264 -1.98 36.54 -1.91
C PRO A 264 -3.04 35.54 -1.47
N VAL A 265 -4.00 36.03 -0.68
CA VAL A 265 -5.15 35.26 -0.20
C VAL A 265 -6.04 35.00 -1.41
N GLU A 266 -6.10 33.74 -1.84
CA GLU A 266 -7.12 33.31 -2.80
C GLU A 266 -8.51 33.64 -2.24
N PRO A 267 -9.46 34.06 -3.09
CA PRO A 267 -10.80 34.34 -2.64
C PRO A 267 -11.37 33.08 -1.95
N PRO A 268 -12.11 33.25 -0.83
CA PRO A 268 -12.65 32.12 -0.11
C PRO A 268 -13.55 31.30 -1.04
N PRO A 269 -13.47 29.95 -1.00
CA PRO A 269 -14.33 29.10 -1.78
C PRO A 269 -15.81 29.40 -1.46
N PRO A 270 -16.72 29.19 -2.42
CA PRO A 270 -18.15 29.40 -2.21
C PRO A 270 -18.66 28.60 -0.99
N LEU A 271 -19.64 29.15 -0.28
CA LEU A 271 -20.24 28.56 0.93
C LEU A 271 -20.73 27.11 0.76
N VAL A 272 -21.08 26.70 -0.46
CA VAL A 272 -21.52 25.33 -0.75
C VAL A 272 -20.35 24.34 -0.67
N GLU A 273 -19.21 24.67 -1.28
CA GLU A 273 -17.99 23.84 -1.22
C GLU A 273 -17.44 23.76 0.21
N LEU A 274 -17.53 24.86 0.98
CA LEU A 274 -17.17 24.88 2.40
C LEU A 274 -17.99 23.88 3.24
N VAL A 275 -19.30 23.84 3.02
CA VAL A 275 -20.21 22.93 3.74
C VAL A 275 -19.96 21.49 3.30
N GLU A 276 -19.78 21.23 2.00
CA GLU A 276 -19.56 19.87 1.49
C GLU A 276 -18.25 19.24 1.96
N THR A 277 -17.12 19.96 1.93
CA THR A 277 -15.83 19.41 2.39
C THR A 277 -15.82 19.16 3.89
N TRP A 278 -16.40 20.07 4.68
CA TRP A 278 -16.48 19.88 6.12
C TRP A 278 -17.42 18.74 6.52
N ASP A 279 -18.56 18.59 5.83
CA ASP A 279 -19.47 17.47 6.06
C ASP A 279 -18.79 16.12 5.80
N ARG A 280 -17.91 16.03 4.79
CA ARG A 280 -17.07 14.83 4.55
C ARG A 280 -16.10 14.57 5.69
N VAL A 281 -15.39 15.60 6.17
CA VAL A 281 -14.51 15.48 7.36
C VAL A 281 -15.28 15.00 8.59
N LEU A 282 -16.51 15.49 8.80
CA LEU A 282 -17.35 15.02 9.90
C LEU A 282 -17.86 13.58 9.68
N ALA A 283 -18.20 13.22 8.44
CA ALA A 283 -18.64 11.87 8.09
C ALA A 283 -17.56 10.80 8.34
N THR A 284 -16.27 11.12 8.15
CA THR A 284 -15.18 10.18 8.45
C THR A 284 -15.05 9.88 9.95
N ARG A 285 -15.59 10.74 10.82
CA ARG A 285 -15.54 10.60 12.28
C ARG A 285 -16.70 9.80 12.86
N ALA A 286 -17.65 9.37 12.03
CA ALA A 286 -18.79 8.55 12.48
C ALA A 286 -18.30 7.25 13.16
N ALA A 287 -18.88 6.94 14.32
CA ALA A 287 -18.46 5.81 15.15
C ALA A 287 -18.74 4.45 14.48
N ASP A 288 -19.79 4.39 13.66
CA ASP A 288 -20.23 3.20 12.91
C ASP A 288 -19.60 3.09 11.51
N ARG A 289 -18.68 4.01 11.17
CA ARG A 289 -17.98 3.99 9.88
C ARG A 289 -17.22 2.68 9.71
N ARG A 290 -17.42 2.05 8.55
CA ARG A 290 -16.64 0.87 8.14
C ARG A 290 -15.19 1.26 7.90
N GLY A 291 -14.28 0.58 8.61
CA GLY A 291 -12.83 0.74 8.43
C GLY A 291 -12.17 -0.52 7.87
N LEU A 292 -10.85 -0.60 8.03
CA LEU A 292 -10.02 -1.72 7.58
C LEU A 292 -10.55 -3.10 7.99
N ARG A 293 -11.01 -3.26 9.23
CA ARG A 293 -11.53 -4.56 9.71
C ARG A 293 -12.74 -5.03 8.91
N ALA A 294 -13.62 -4.12 8.49
CA ALA A 294 -14.75 -4.46 7.63
C ALA A 294 -14.31 -4.90 6.23
N LEU A 295 -13.27 -4.25 5.67
CA LEU A 295 -12.66 -4.66 4.40
C LEU A 295 -12.06 -6.07 4.50
N LEU A 296 -11.30 -6.35 5.56
CA LEU A 296 -10.68 -7.67 5.77
C LEU A 296 -11.70 -8.76 6.03
N LEU A 297 -12.77 -8.48 6.79
CA LEU A 297 -13.88 -9.42 7.01
C LEU A 297 -14.66 -9.76 5.74
N ALA A 298 -14.78 -8.78 4.83
CA ALA A 298 -15.41 -8.97 3.53
C ALA A 298 -14.47 -9.63 2.49
N SER A 299 -13.19 -9.78 2.83
CA SER A 299 -12.16 -10.34 1.95
C SER A 299 -11.71 -11.72 2.45
N ASP A 300 -11.08 -12.47 1.56
CA ASP A 300 -10.47 -13.74 1.90
C ASP A 300 -9.10 -13.47 2.55
N ALA A 301 -9.07 -13.32 3.87
CA ALA A 301 -7.90 -12.80 4.62
C ALA A 301 -7.34 -13.74 5.70
N ALA A 302 -6.11 -13.45 6.14
CA ALA A 302 -5.43 -14.05 7.29
C ALA A 302 -4.74 -12.95 8.10
N MET A 303 -5.15 -12.77 9.36
CA MET A 303 -4.56 -11.78 10.25
C MET A 303 -3.17 -12.21 10.70
N ILE A 304 -2.20 -11.30 10.60
CA ILE A 304 -0.82 -11.50 11.08
C ILE A 304 -0.62 -10.76 12.40
N HIS A 305 -0.93 -9.47 12.43
CA HIS A 305 -0.86 -8.59 13.61
C HIS A 305 -2.10 -7.70 13.67
N ASP A 306 -2.77 -7.67 14.82
CA ASP A 306 -4.07 -7.00 14.99
C ASP A 306 -4.32 -6.37 16.37
N THR A 307 -3.26 -6.25 17.18
CA THR A 307 -3.33 -5.72 18.55
C THR A 307 -3.09 -4.20 18.65
N GLY A 308 -2.53 -3.60 17.60
CA GLY A 308 -2.17 -2.18 17.55
C GLY A 308 -3.02 -1.37 16.55
N PRO A 309 -2.79 -0.04 16.49
CA PRO A 309 -3.45 0.85 15.52
C PRO A 309 -2.97 0.64 14.07
N ILE A 310 -1.93 -0.16 13.86
CA ILE A 310 -1.56 -0.70 12.54
C ILE A 310 -1.85 -2.19 12.54
N VAL A 311 -2.58 -2.65 11.53
CA VAL A 311 -2.90 -4.05 11.28
C VAL A 311 -2.06 -4.54 10.11
N LEU A 312 -1.55 -5.77 10.22
CA LEU A 312 -0.88 -6.51 9.16
C LEU A 312 -1.67 -7.78 8.85
N ALA A 313 -1.96 -8.03 7.58
CA ALA A 313 -2.68 -9.22 7.13
C ALA A 313 -2.20 -9.68 5.74
N LEU A 314 -2.51 -10.92 5.38
CA LEU A 314 -2.60 -11.37 3.99
C LEU A 314 -4.06 -11.30 3.58
N SER A 315 -4.34 -10.82 2.36
CA SER A 315 -5.70 -10.82 1.82
C SER A 315 -5.68 -11.09 0.33
N ARG A 316 -6.65 -11.87 -0.14
CA ARG A 316 -6.87 -12.14 -1.55
C ARG A 316 -7.92 -11.18 -2.11
N PHE A 317 -7.50 -10.41 -3.11
CA PHE A 317 -8.36 -9.51 -3.89
C PHE A 317 -8.47 -10.04 -5.31
N GLY A 318 -9.63 -10.62 -5.64
CA GLY A 318 -9.79 -11.38 -6.89
C GLY A 318 -8.86 -12.60 -6.91
N ARG A 319 -7.92 -12.65 -7.85
CA ARG A 319 -6.92 -13.73 -7.98
C ARG A 319 -5.60 -13.43 -7.27
N THR A 320 -5.42 -12.20 -6.76
CA THR A 320 -4.14 -11.73 -6.27
C THR A 320 -4.12 -11.71 -4.75
N THR A 321 -3.21 -12.48 -4.13
CA THR A 321 -2.88 -12.33 -2.70
C THR A 321 -1.94 -11.15 -2.52
N ALA A 322 -2.26 -10.25 -1.59
CA ALA A 322 -1.44 -9.10 -1.24
C ALA A 322 -1.18 -9.05 0.28
N VAL A 323 -0.08 -8.42 0.66
CA VAL A 323 0.15 -7.99 2.04
C VAL A 323 -0.65 -6.70 2.27
N VAL A 324 -1.53 -6.71 3.26
CA VAL A 324 -2.32 -5.55 3.67
C VAL A 324 -1.70 -4.92 4.91
N ILE A 325 -1.39 -3.62 4.82
CA ILE A 325 -0.89 -2.80 5.93
C ILE A 325 -1.88 -1.66 6.12
N GLY A 326 -2.64 -1.66 7.20
CA GLY A 326 -3.71 -0.67 7.34
C GLY A 326 -3.84 -0.09 8.72
N GLN A 327 -4.40 1.11 8.78
CA GLN A 327 -4.68 1.82 10.02
C GLN A 327 -6.05 1.39 10.57
N ASP A 328 -6.08 1.05 11.85
CA ASP A 328 -7.28 0.59 12.54
C ASP A 328 -7.93 1.75 13.29
N ARG A 329 -9.03 2.27 12.73
CA ARG A 329 -9.80 3.36 13.35
C ARG A 329 -10.36 3.00 14.72
N THR A 330 -10.69 1.73 14.98
CA THR A 330 -11.33 1.33 16.24
C THR A 330 -10.33 1.43 17.40
N VAL A 331 -9.11 0.95 17.19
CA VAL A 331 -8.02 1.06 18.19
C VAL A 331 -7.63 2.53 18.42
N GLN A 332 -7.60 3.33 17.35
CA GLN A 332 -7.30 4.77 17.46
C GLN A 332 -8.42 5.54 18.18
N ALA A 333 -9.69 5.19 17.96
CA ALA A 333 -10.83 5.77 18.67
C ALA A 333 -10.82 5.45 20.18
N ASP A 334 -10.25 4.31 20.57
CA ASP A 334 -10.01 3.93 21.96
C ASP A 334 -8.79 4.65 22.58
N GLY A 335 -8.15 5.56 21.84
CA GLY A 335 -7.08 6.44 22.32
C GLY A 335 -5.66 5.93 22.05
N ARG A 336 -5.49 4.77 21.42
CA ARG A 336 -4.18 4.24 21.01
C ARG A 336 -3.82 4.73 19.60
N LEU A 337 -3.19 5.89 19.51
CA LEU A 337 -2.72 6.46 18.24
C LEU A 337 -1.44 5.78 17.73
N ILE A 338 -1.11 6.02 16.47
CA ILE A 338 0.02 5.39 15.77
C ILE A 338 1.35 5.94 16.32
N GLY A 339 2.13 5.07 16.96
CA GLY A 339 3.45 5.40 17.48
C GLY A 339 4.61 4.81 16.67
N PRO A 340 5.87 5.01 17.13
CA PRO A 340 7.06 4.49 16.46
C PRO A 340 7.08 2.95 16.33
N ALA A 341 6.57 2.23 17.33
CA ALA A 341 6.50 0.77 17.30
C ALA A 341 5.55 0.25 16.21
N ASP A 342 4.41 0.93 16.01
CA ASP A 342 3.41 0.55 15.02
C ASP A 342 3.91 0.79 13.59
N LEU A 343 4.70 1.85 13.37
CA LEU A 343 5.38 2.08 12.09
C LEU A 343 6.44 1.01 11.80
N ARG A 344 7.09 0.44 12.83
CA ARG A 344 7.95 -0.74 12.63
C ARG A 344 7.15 -1.97 12.21
N VAL A 345 5.90 -2.13 12.66
CA VAL A 345 5.00 -3.19 12.16
C VAL A 345 4.73 -2.99 10.67
N ALA A 346 4.38 -1.76 10.25
CA ALA A 346 4.17 -1.45 8.84
C ALA A 346 5.41 -1.79 7.98
N ARG A 347 6.59 -1.39 8.43
CA ARG A 347 7.87 -1.68 7.75
C ARG A 347 8.19 -3.18 7.66
N ARG A 348 7.84 -3.97 8.69
CA ARG A 348 7.92 -5.43 8.62
C ARG A 348 6.98 -6.00 7.55
N GLY A 349 5.78 -5.45 7.41
CA GLY A 349 4.86 -5.80 6.31
C GLY A 349 5.46 -5.56 4.92
N LEU A 350 6.18 -4.45 4.73
CA LEU A 350 6.86 -4.14 3.46
C LEU A 350 8.03 -5.10 3.17
N ALA A 351 8.79 -5.46 4.21
CA ALA A 351 9.83 -6.48 4.10
C ALA A 351 9.24 -7.86 3.76
N LEU A 352 8.14 -8.24 4.43
CA LEU A 352 7.38 -9.45 4.17
C LEU A 352 6.93 -9.54 2.71
N ALA A 353 6.33 -8.47 2.18
CA ALA A 353 5.89 -8.40 0.79
C ALA A 353 7.06 -8.55 -0.19
N THR A 354 8.21 -7.94 0.12
CA THR A 354 9.42 -8.05 -0.70
C THR A 354 9.92 -9.49 -0.79
N GLU A 355 10.06 -10.15 0.36
CA GLU A 355 10.63 -11.48 0.48
C GLU A 355 9.69 -12.59 -0.04
N LEU A 356 8.40 -12.51 0.29
CA LEU A 356 7.37 -13.45 -0.20
C LEU A 356 6.85 -13.11 -1.59
N ARG A 357 7.34 -12.01 -2.17
CA ARG A 357 7.07 -11.59 -3.54
C ARG A 357 5.63 -11.18 -3.83
N LEU A 358 4.97 -10.62 -2.84
CA LEU A 358 3.57 -10.22 -2.90
C LEU A 358 3.41 -8.72 -3.17
N PRO A 359 2.34 -8.30 -3.86
CA PRO A 359 1.91 -6.90 -3.86
C PRO A 359 1.58 -6.38 -2.45
N VAL A 360 1.56 -5.06 -2.32
CA VAL A 360 1.19 -4.36 -1.08
C VAL A 360 -0.09 -3.58 -1.29
N VAL A 361 -1.02 -3.69 -0.34
CA VAL A 361 -2.18 -2.82 -0.23
C VAL A 361 -2.06 -2.05 1.08
N THR A 362 -1.95 -0.72 1.01
CA THR A 362 -2.01 0.14 2.18
C THR A 362 -3.42 0.70 2.37
N VAL A 363 -3.86 0.82 3.62
CA VAL A 363 -5.19 1.38 3.95
C VAL A 363 -5.03 2.49 4.99
N ILE A 364 -5.51 3.68 4.66
CA ILE A 364 -5.33 4.90 5.43
C ILE A 364 -6.66 5.32 6.03
N ASP A 365 -6.71 5.40 7.36
CA ASP A 365 -7.83 5.87 8.17
C ASP A 365 -7.29 6.25 9.56
N THR A 366 -6.64 7.42 9.64
CA THR A 366 -5.98 7.93 10.85
C THR A 366 -6.26 9.41 11.11
N PRO A 367 -6.60 9.78 12.36
CA PRO A 367 -6.65 11.18 12.78
C PRO A 367 -5.25 11.76 13.06
N GLY A 368 -4.19 10.95 12.95
CA GLY A 368 -2.81 11.37 13.14
C GLY A 368 -1.98 10.42 14.00
N ALA A 369 -0.69 10.75 14.15
CA ALA A 369 0.24 10.01 14.99
C ALA A 369 0.07 10.35 16.48
N ASP A 370 0.59 9.47 17.36
CA ASP A 370 0.77 9.79 18.77
C ASP A 370 1.79 10.92 18.95
N LEU A 371 1.41 11.99 19.66
CA LEU A 371 2.25 13.16 19.92
C LEU A 371 2.75 13.20 21.38
N SER A 372 2.77 12.04 22.05
CA SER A 372 3.29 11.88 23.40
C SER A 372 4.82 12.03 23.48
N VAL A 373 5.33 12.26 24.70
CA VAL A 373 6.79 12.29 24.97
C VAL A 373 7.43 10.95 24.58
N ASP A 374 6.77 9.84 24.89
CA ASP A 374 7.26 8.50 24.57
C ASP A 374 7.37 8.28 23.05
N ALA A 375 6.43 8.82 22.27
CA ALA A 375 6.48 8.75 20.81
C ALA A 375 7.65 9.57 20.25
N GLU A 376 7.89 10.77 20.78
CA GLU A 376 9.01 11.63 20.38
C GLU A 376 10.36 10.97 20.70
N GLU A 377 10.55 10.51 21.95
CA GLU A 377 11.77 9.81 22.39
C GLU A 377 11.96 8.47 21.68
N GLY A 378 10.86 7.80 21.31
CA GLY A 378 10.86 6.58 20.51
C GLY A 378 11.21 6.79 19.03
N GLY A 379 11.35 8.05 18.60
CA GLY A 379 11.80 8.43 17.26
C GLY A 379 10.70 8.41 16.20
N LEU A 380 9.51 8.92 16.51
CA LEU A 380 8.35 8.92 15.61
C LEU A 380 8.67 9.50 14.23
N ALA A 381 9.24 10.70 14.16
CA ALA A 381 9.58 11.35 12.90
C ALA A 381 10.54 10.49 12.05
N ARG A 382 11.49 9.81 12.71
CA ARG A 382 12.42 8.88 12.04
C ARG A 382 11.69 7.67 11.48
N GLU A 383 10.78 7.05 12.24
CA GLU A 383 10.04 5.89 11.75
C GLU A 383 9.05 6.25 10.63
N ILE A 384 8.46 7.46 10.63
CA ILE A 384 7.66 7.98 9.52
C ILE A 384 8.52 8.06 8.25
N ALA A 385 9.69 8.70 8.34
CA ALA A 385 10.60 8.86 7.21
C ALA A 385 11.08 7.50 6.65
N LEU A 386 11.40 6.55 7.53
CA LEU A 386 11.85 5.22 7.12
C LEU A 386 10.70 4.38 6.52
N CYS A 387 9.49 4.45 7.09
CA CYS A 387 8.33 3.76 6.54
C CYS A 387 7.99 4.26 5.14
N LEU A 388 7.99 5.59 4.97
CA LEU A 388 7.80 6.22 3.67
C LEU A 388 8.84 5.78 2.65
N ALA A 389 10.13 5.80 3.02
CA ALA A 389 11.22 5.38 2.16
C ALA A 389 11.12 3.89 1.78
N ASP A 390 10.79 3.02 2.73
CA ASP A 390 10.63 1.58 2.50
C ASP A 390 9.44 1.30 1.56
N LEU A 391 8.32 2.04 1.70
CA LEU A 391 7.15 1.91 0.84
C LEU A 391 7.46 2.36 -0.59
N ILE A 392 8.16 3.47 -0.76
CA ILE A 392 8.58 3.95 -2.09
C ILE A 392 9.52 2.93 -2.75
N ALA A 393 10.45 2.35 -1.99
CA ALA A 393 11.48 1.44 -2.50
C ALA A 393 11.01 0.01 -2.75
N VAL A 394 9.82 -0.39 -2.28
CA VAL A 394 9.38 -1.79 -2.37
C VAL A 394 9.34 -2.27 -3.83
N PRO A 395 9.97 -3.40 -4.21
CA PRO A 395 10.05 -3.83 -5.62
C PRO A 395 8.77 -4.53 -6.11
N ARG A 396 7.63 -4.27 -5.45
CA ARG A 396 6.35 -4.97 -5.64
C ARG A 396 5.25 -3.97 -5.97
N PRO A 397 4.20 -4.36 -6.73
CA PRO A 397 3.09 -3.47 -7.01
C PRO A 397 2.45 -2.98 -5.71
N THR A 398 2.14 -1.69 -5.64
CA THR A 398 1.53 -1.07 -4.47
C THR A 398 0.23 -0.37 -4.84
N VAL A 399 -0.80 -0.62 -4.03
CA VAL A 399 -2.07 0.12 -4.08
C VAL A 399 -2.30 0.76 -2.73
N SER A 400 -2.54 2.06 -2.70
CA SER A 400 -2.94 2.79 -1.48
C SER A 400 -4.42 3.10 -1.53
N VAL A 401 -5.11 2.91 -0.42
CA VAL A 401 -6.53 3.17 -0.27
C VAL A 401 -6.75 4.18 0.85
N LEU A 402 -7.17 5.39 0.49
CA LEU A 402 -7.62 6.40 1.43
C LEU A 402 -9.09 6.13 1.80
N LEU A 403 -9.30 5.56 2.98
CA LEU A 403 -10.59 5.00 3.41
C LEU A 403 -11.41 5.95 4.30
N GLY A 404 -10.76 6.92 4.92
CA GLY A 404 -11.41 7.87 5.83
C GLY A 404 -10.50 9.04 6.13
N GLU A 405 -10.06 9.15 7.38
CA GLU A 405 -9.18 10.24 7.80
C GLU A 405 -7.74 10.02 7.30
N GLY A 406 -7.10 11.08 6.82
CA GLY A 406 -5.73 11.04 6.31
C GLY A 406 -4.88 12.15 6.88
N ALA A 407 -4.64 12.16 8.19
CA ALA A 407 -3.92 13.24 8.83
C ALA A 407 -2.41 12.98 9.01
N GLY A 408 -1.61 13.92 8.51
CA GLY A 408 -0.20 14.10 8.83
C GLY A 408 0.72 12.95 8.42
N GLY A 409 1.86 12.86 9.10
CA GLY A 409 2.94 11.95 8.73
C GLY A 409 2.57 10.47 8.83
N ALA A 410 1.67 10.08 9.74
CA ALA A 410 1.20 8.70 9.85
C ALA A 410 0.38 8.27 8.62
N ALA A 411 -0.49 9.15 8.09
CA ALA A 411 -1.19 8.90 6.84
C ALA A 411 -0.20 8.87 5.66
N LEU A 412 0.69 9.87 5.58
CA LEU A 412 1.66 9.99 4.50
C LEU A 412 2.61 8.78 4.42
N ALA A 413 2.98 8.18 5.56
CA ALA A 413 3.83 7.00 5.63
C ALA A 413 3.26 5.78 4.86
N LEU A 414 1.96 5.76 4.59
CA LEU A 414 1.26 4.69 3.87
C LEU A 414 0.63 5.16 2.54
N PHE A 415 0.84 6.41 2.13
CA PHE A 415 0.13 7.01 1.00
C PHE A 415 0.75 6.76 -0.39
N PRO A 416 2.08 6.91 -0.60
CA PRO A 416 2.68 6.67 -1.92
C PRO A 416 2.45 5.27 -2.45
N ALA A 417 1.93 5.17 -3.66
CA ALA A 417 1.64 3.89 -4.29
C ALA A 417 1.66 3.99 -5.81
N ASP A 418 1.85 2.86 -6.49
CA ASP A 418 1.75 2.79 -7.96
C ASP A 418 0.34 3.21 -8.41
N ARG A 419 -0.68 2.90 -7.59
CA ARG A 419 -2.05 3.39 -7.73
C ARG A 419 -2.65 3.80 -6.38
N ARG A 420 -3.37 4.92 -6.36
CA ARG A 420 -4.02 5.51 -5.18
C ARG A 420 -5.52 5.58 -5.41
N LEU A 421 -6.28 4.92 -4.54
CA LEU A 421 -7.73 4.90 -4.54
C LEU A 421 -8.23 5.68 -3.32
N ALA A 422 -9.40 6.30 -3.41
CA ALA A 422 -10.04 6.90 -2.26
C ALA A 422 -11.55 6.62 -2.25
N VAL A 423 -12.14 6.50 -1.07
CA VAL A 423 -13.59 6.65 -0.96
C VAL A 423 -13.97 8.14 -1.02
N ASP A 424 -15.16 8.43 -1.53
CA ASP A 424 -15.63 9.77 -1.90
C ASP A 424 -15.58 10.81 -0.76
N ASP A 425 -15.89 10.38 0.46
CA ASP A 425 -15.89 11.20 1.66
C ASP A 425 -14.56 11.17 2.44
N ALA A 426 -13.53 10.49 1.92
CA ALA A 426 -12.21 10.50 2.53
C ALA A 426 -11.46 11.81 2.27
N TRP A 427 -10.40 12.06 3.05
CA TRP A 427 -9.60 13.27 2.92
C TRP A 427 -8.15 13.06 3.37
N LEU A 428 -7.23 13.85 2.83
CA LEU A 428 -5.79 13.82 3.17
C LEU A 428 -5.30 15.24 3.48
N SER A 429 -4.65 15.45 4.62
CA SER A 429 -4.15 16.76 5.03
C SER A 429 -2.85 16.66 5.86
N PRO A 430 -1.96 17.67 5.83
CA PRO A 430 -0.76 17.69 6.68
C PRO A 430 -1.03 17.63 8.18
N LEU A 431 -2.21 18.07 8.62
CA LEU A 431 -2.67 18.06 10.00
C LEU A 431 -4.19 17.83 10.03
N PRO A 432 -4.77 17.41 11.18
CA PRO A 432 -6.19 17.59 11.40
C PRO A 432 -6.57 19.06 11.08
N PRO A 433 -7.68 19.32 10.36
CA PRO A 433 -8.06 20.68 9.97
C PRO A 433 -8.09 21.68 11.13
N GLU A 434 -8.50 21.23 12.32
CA GLU A 434 -8.46 22.03 13.56
C GLU A 434 -7.04 22.41 13.96
N GLY A 435 -6.07 21.49 13.81
CA GLY A 435 -4.65 21.76 14.05
C GLY A 435 -4.09 22.77 13.05
N ALA A 436 -4.46 22.67 11.77
CA ALA A 436 -4.11 23.65 10.76
C ALA A 436 -4.67 25.04 11.11
N SER A 437 -5.94 25.10 11.55
CA SER A 437 -6.58 26.33 12.02
C SER A 437 -5.85 26.97 13.20
N VAL A 438 -5.38 26.17 14.16
CA VAL A 438 -4.62 26.69 15.31
C VAL A 438 -3.31 27.32 14.86
N ILE A 439 -2.63 26.75 13.86
CA ILE A 439 -1.37 27.30 13.34
C ILE A 439 -1.59 28.63 12.61
N VAL A 440 -2.61 28.70 11.75
CA VAL A 440 -2.83 29.85 10.86
C VAL A 440 -3.63 30.96 11.54
N HIS A 441 -4.71 30.59 12.24
CA HIS A 441 -5.70 31.52 12.80
C HIS A 441 -5.65 31.61 14.34
N ARG A 442 -4.86 30.77 15.02
CA ARG A 442 -4.75 30.71 16.49
C ARG A 442 -6.05 30.30 17.22
N ASP A 443 -6.97 29.66 16.49
CA ASP A 443 -8.18 29.03 17.02
C ASP A 443 -8.54 27.81 16.17
N THR A 444 -9.57 27.05 16.53
CA THR A 444 -10.06 25.90 15.75
C THR A 444 -11.27 26.21 14.88
N ALA A 445 -11.80 27.45 14.94
CA ALA A 445 -13.07 27.79 14.31
C ALA A 445 -12.97 27.84 12.78
N HIS A 446 -11.77 28.08 12.25
CA HIS A 446 -11.51 28.21 10.82
C HIS A 446 -11.14 26.89 10.13
N ALA A 447 -11.32 25.75 10.82
CA ALA A 447 -11.06 24.43 10.27
C ALA A 447 -11.85 24.11 8.99
N PRO A 448 -13.17 24.43 8.87
CA PRO A 448 -13.91 24.23 7.64
C PRO A 448 -13.34 25.03 6.46
N GLU A 449 -12.97 26.30 6.71
CA GLU A 449 -12.43 27.18 5.66
C GLU A 449 -11.07 26.71 5.17
N LEU A 450 -10.19 26.30 6.09
CA LEU A 450 -8.89 25.74 5.72
C LEU A 450 -9.00 24.40 5.01
N ALA A 451 -9.91 23.52 5.43
CA ALA A 451 -10.11 22.23 4.79
C ALA A 451 -10.49 22.41 3.31
N ALA A 452 -11.45 23.28 3.02
CA ALA A 452 -11.85 23.57 1.65
C ALA A 452 -10.74 24.29 0.87
N ALA A 453 -10.11 25.32 1.45
CA ALA A 453 -9.06 26.08 0.77
C ALA A 453 -7.81 25.25 0.45
N GLN A 454 -7.54 24.19 1.21
CA GLN A 454 -6.43 23.27 0.97
C GLN A 454 -6.76 22.15 -0.03
N GLY A 455 -8.02 22.00 -0.44
CA GLY A 455 -8.45 20.95 -1.36
C GLY A 455 -8.18 19.55 -0.80
N ILE A 456 -8.53 19.31 0.47
CA ILE A 456 -8.18 18.06 1.16
C ILE A 456 -9.11 16.89 0.81
N ALA A 457 -10.27 17.15 0.22
CA ALA A 457 -11.27 16.12 -0.03
C ALA A 457 -10.80 15.18 -1.15
N ALA A 458 -11.18 13.90 -1.09
CA ALA A 458 -10.81 12.90 -2.09
C ALA A 458 -11.14 13.33 -3.53
N THR A 459 -12.24 14.06 -3.74
CA THR A 459 -12.61 14.61 -5.06
C THR A 459 -11.62 15.65 -5.55
N ASP A 460 -11.21 16.58 -4.68
CA ASP A 460 -10.23 17.62 -5.02
C ASP A 460 -8.87 16.97 -5.33
N LEU A 461 -8.46 16.01 -4.50
CA LEU A 461 -7.25 15.21 -4.70
C LEU A 461 -7.30 14.39 -6.00
N ALA A 462 -8.47 13.94 -6.44
CA ALA A 462 -8.61 13.27 -7.72
C ALA A 462 -8.51 14.25 -8.90
N GLU A 463 -9.11 15.44 -8.78
CA GLU A 463 -9.00 16.51 -9.78
C GLU A 463 -7.55 17.01 -9.96
N HIS A 464 -6.78 17.03 -8.87
CA HIS A 464 -5.38 17.43 -8.86
C HIS A 464 -4.40 16.28 -9.23
N GLY A 465 -4.90 15.04 -9.31
CA GLY A 465 -4.14 13.85 -9.73
C GLY A 465 -3.36 13.14 -8.61
N GLU A 466 -3.60 13.48 -7.34
CA GLU A 466 -3.11 12.76 -6.16
C GLU A 466 -3.91 11.49 -5.86
N ILE A 467 -5.15 11.38 -6.31
CA ILE A 467 -5.97 10.16 -6.30
C ILE A 467 -6.26 9.74 -7.74
N ASP A 468 -6.10 8.45 -8.04
CA ASP A 468 -6.28 7.93 -9.41
C ASP A 468 -7.70 7.47 -9.68
N GLU A 469 -8.44 7.03 -8.66
CA GLU A 469 -9.81 6.53 -8.80
C GLU A 469 -10.59 6.71 -7.48
N ILE A 470 -11.80 7.24 -7.57
CA ILE A 470 -12.78 7.24 -6.48
C ILE A 470 -13.54 5.91 -6.49
N VAL A 471 -13.64 5.25 -5.33
CA VAL A 471 -14.22 3.91 -5.17
C VAL A 471 -15.27 3.88 -4.08
N HIS A 472 -16.18 2.90 -4.14
CA HIS A 472 -17.27 2.75 -3.17
C HIS A 472 -17.31 1.34 -2.57
N TRP A 473 -17.99 1.17 -1.44
CA TRP A 473 -18.11 -0.10 -0.72
C TRP A 473 -19.10 -1.13 -1.32
N GLY A 474 -19.83 -0.82 -2.39
CA GLY A 474 -20.98 -1.61 -2.92
C GLY A 474 -20.66 -2.99 -3.52
N ALA A 475 -21.59 -3.56 -4.30
CA ALA A 475 -21.46 -4.91 -4.86
C ALA A 475 -20.33 -5.08 -5.91
N ASP A 476 -19.99 -4.00 -6.64
CA ASP A 476 -18.78 -3.89 -7.48
C ASP A 476 -17.57 -3.32 -6.68
N GLY A 477 -17.63 -3.39 -5.35
CA GLY A 477 -16.99 -2.42 -4.46
C GLY A 477 -15.50 -2.59 -4.17
N LEU A 478 -15.07 -1.90 -3.11
CA LEU A 478 -13.67 -1.63 -2.74
C LEU A 478 -12.70 -2.81 -2.96
N GLY A 479 -13.02 -4.00 -2.45
CA GLY A 479 -12.17 -5.19 -2.63
C GLY A 479 -12.04 -5.65 -4.09
N ALA A 480 -13.10 -5.55 -4.88
CA ALA A 480 -13.09 -5.84 -6.31
C ALA A 480 -12.31 -4.79 -7.11
N SER A 481 -12.43 -3.50 -6.76
CA SER A 481 -11.61 -2.44 -7.35
C SER A 481 -10.12 -2.62 -7.05
N ILE A 482 -9.75 -2.94 -5.80
CA ILE A 482 -8.36 -3.29 -5.45
C ILE A 482 -7.88 -4.48 -6.31
N GLY A 483 -8.71 -5.52 -6.45
CA GLY A 483 -8.40 -6.69 -7.29
C GLY A 483 -8.19 -6.35 -8.77
N ARG A 484 -9.07 -5.54 -9.37
CA ARG A 484 -8.91 -5.05 -10.75
C ARG A 484 -7.61 -4.30 -10.94
N VAL A 485 -7.32 -3.38 -10.03
CA VAL A 485 -6.13 -2.53 -10.10
C VAL A 485 -4.87 -3.39 -9.98
N LEU A 486 -4.85 -4.34 -9.04
CA LEU A 486 -3.70 -5.24 -8.84
C LEU A 486 -3.44 -6.19 -10.02
N ALA A 487 -4.47 -6.62 -10.76
CA ALA A 487 -4.36 -7.67 -11.77
C ALA A 487 -3.41 -7.35 -12.95
N GLY A 488 -3.14 -6.07 -13.22
CA GLY A 488 -2.26 -5.62 -14.31
C GLY A 488 -1.15 -4.67 -13.87
N LEU A 489 -0.96 -4.47 -12.57
CA LEU A 489 -0.08 -3.44 -12.06
C LEU A 489 1.38 -3.87 -12.07
N VAL A 490 2.22 -3.06 -12.72
CA VAL A 490 3.67 -3.20 -12.70
C VAL A 490 4.24 -2.13 -11.76
N PRO A 491 5.26 -2.44 -10.93
CA PRO A 491 5.88 -1.44 -10.07
C PRO A 491 6.44 -0.26 -10.87
N ASP A 492 6.08 0.97 -10.51
CA ASP A 492 6.60 2.23 -11.06
C ASP A 492 6.99 3.16 -9.91
N HIS A 493 8.27 3.12 -9.54
CA HIS A 493 8.81 3.94 -8.44
C HIS A 493 8.65 5.44 -8.68
N ALA A 494 8.68 5.89 -9.94
CA ALA A 494 8.46 7.30 -10.25
C ALA A 494 6.99 7.68 -10.04
N ARG A 495 6.04 6.80 -10.39
CA ARG A 495 4.60 7.03 -10.16
C ARG A 495 4.28 7.25 -8.69
N ARG A 496 4.90 6.47 -7.79
CA ARG A 496 4.61 6.52 -6.34
C ARG A 496 4.75 7.92 -5.74
N VAL A 497 5.69 8.70 -6.28
CA VAL A 497 6.03 10.04 -5.81
C VAL A 497 5.53 11.14 -6.76
N ARG A 498 4.79 10.79 -7.82
CA ARG A 498 4.12 11.80 -8.65
C ARG A 498 2.96 12.39 -7.86
N HIS A 499 3.13 13.63 -7.44
CA HIS A 499 2.13 14.46 -6.77
C HIS A 499 1.97 15.71 -7.60
N SER A 500 0.71 16.07 -7.89
CA SER A 500 0.33 17.09 -8.85
C SER A 500 0.83 16.81 -10.27
N ALA A 501 -0.06 16.86 -11.25
CA ALA A 501 0.40 17.22 -12.59
C ALA A 501 1.21 18.52 -12.46
N ASP A 502 2.36 18.61 -13.12
CA ASP A 502 3.03 19.89 -13.35
C ASP A 502 1.94 20.93 -13.65
N ARG A 503 1.92 22.07 -12.95
CA ARG A 503 0.89 23.13 -13.13
C ARG A 503 0.98 23.79 -14.52
N GLY A 504 1.42 23.06 -15.55
CA GLY A 504 1.04 23.32 -16.92
C GLY A 504 -0.47 23.12 -17.00
N GLY A 505 -1.20 24.24 -17.00
CA GLY A 505 -2.66 24.31 -16.83
C GLY A 505 -3.41 23.17 -17.52
N ARG A 506 -4.36 22.59 -16.78
CA ARG A 506 -5.25 21.50 -17.20
C ARG A 506 -5.66 21.65 -18.67
N ARG A 507 -5.08 20.86 -19.57
CA ARG A 507 -5.42 20.89 -21.00
C ARG A 507 -6.61 19.97 -21.25
N THR A 508 -7.77 20.54 -21.58
CA THR A 508 -8.98 19.78 -21.94
C THR A 508 -9.12 19.78 -23.45
N LEU A 509 -9.07 18.60 -24.08
CA LEU A 509 -9.30 18.48 -25.51
C LEU A 509 -10.79 18.67 -25.85
N ALA A 510 -11.04 19.52 -26.82
CA ALA A 510 -12.37 19.80 -27.36
C ALA A 510 -12.29 19.87 -28.89
N VAL A 511 -13.43 19.78 -29.53
CA VAL A 511 -13.55 19.81 -30.99
C VAL A 511 -14.69 20.73 -31.41
N GLY A 512 -14.58 21.33 -32.59
CA GLY A 512 -15.64 22.14 -33.19
C GLY A 512 -15.75 21.95 -34.69
N ALA A 513 -16.88 22.34 -35.27
CA ALA A 513 -17.13 22.20 -36.70
C ALA A 513 -17.57 23.52 -37.36
N ILE A 514 -16.80 23.95 -38.35
CA ILE A 514 -17.16 25.04 -39.27
C ILE A 514 -18.00 24.42 -40.39
N VAL A 515 -19.30 24.42 -40.20
CA VAL A 515 -20.26 23.84 -41.15
C VAL A 515 -20.88 24.93 -42.01
N ARG A 516 -20.89 24.72 -43.34
CA ARG A 516 -21.60 25.59 -44.29
C ARG A 516 -22.66 24.84 -45.07
N ASP A 517 -23.80 25.49 -45.28
CA ASP A 517 -24.81 24.98 -46.19
C ASP A 517 -24.49 25.33 -47.67
N VAL A 518 -25.36 24.85 -48.57
CA VAL A 518 -25.23 25.06 -50.02
C VAL A 518 -25.30 26.55 -50.44
N ASP A 519 -25.88 27.39 -49.59
CA ASP A 519 -26.01 28.83 -49.80
C ASP A 519 -24.85 29.62 -49.16
N GLY A 520 -23.88 28.93 -48.56
CA GLY A 520 -22.71 29.53 -47.91
C GLY A 520 -22.98 30.12 -46.53
N ARG A 521 -24.11 29.80 -45.90
CA ARG A 521 -24.43 30.20 -44.52
C ARG A 521 -23.71 29.31 -43.53
N PHE A 522 -23.30 29.87 -42.40
CA PHE A 522 -22.64 29.15 -41.33
C PHE A 522 -23.65 28.60 -40.33
N LEU A 523 -23.40 27.40 -39.85
CA LEU A 523 -24.08 26.83 -38.70
C LEU A 523 -23.51 27.43 -37.42
N LEU A 524 -24.36 28.00 -36.58
CA LEU A 524 -23.99 28.45 -35.24
C LEU A 524 -24.98 27.94 -34.19
N VAL A 525 -24.48 27.83 -32.97
CA VAL A 525 -25.23 27.47 -31.76
C VAL A 525 -25.04 28.52 -30.68
N GLN A 526 -26.07 28.74 -29.86
CA GLN A 526 -26.00 29.64 -28.71
C GLN A 526 -25.68 28.84 -27.44
N ARG A 527 -24.57 29.17 -26.76
CA ARG A 527 -24.09 28.41 -25.60
C ARG A 527 -25.02 28.52 -24.38
N LEU A 528 -25.35 27.41 -23.72
CA LEU A 528 -26.06 27.40 -22.43
C LEU A 528 -25.12 27.50 -21.21
N ARG A 529 -23.85 27.10 -21.35
CA ARG A 529 -22.90 26.95 -20.23
C ARG A 529 -21.73 27.93 -20.31
N ASP A 530 -21.19 28.27 -19.14
CA ASP A 530 -19.97 29.07 -19.03
C ASP A 530 -18.71 28.29 -19.51
N PRO A 531 -17.66 29.00 -19.98
CA PRO A 531 -17.60 30.46 -20.14
C PRO A 531 -18.42 30.95 -21.37
N GLN A 532 -18.88 32.19 -21.30
CA GLN A 532 -19.59 32.89 -22.38
C GLN A 532 -21.00 32.35 -22.70
N ALA A 533 -21.76 31.93 -21.68
CA ALA A 533 -23.17 31.57 -21.83
C ALA A 533 -23.98 32.69 -22.51
N GLY A 534 -24.90 32.32 -23.40
CA GLY A 534 -25.74 33.24 -24.19
C GLY A 534 -25.08 33.79 -25.46
N ARG A 535 -23.80 33.48 -25.73
CA ARG A 535 -23.11 33.85 -26.97
C ARG A 535 -23.18 32.77 -28.04
N TRP A 536 -23.08 33.20 -29.31
CA TRP A 536 -23.11 32.32 -30.48
C TRP A 536 -21.72 31.86 -30.91
N THR A 537 -21.57 30.59 -31.23
CA THR A 537 -20.30 29.95 -31.64
C THR A 537 -20.53 28.87 -32.69
N VAL A 538 -19.45 28.38 -33.31
CA VAL A 538 -19.49 27.12 -34.05
C VAL A 538 -19.82 25.97 -33.08
N PRO A 539 -20.63 24.98 -33.51
CA PRO A 539 -20.99 23.85 -32.67
C PRO A 539 -19.79 22.93 -32.39
N GLY A 540 -19.81 22.25 -31.25
CA GLY A 540 -18.72 21.43 -30.76
C GLY A 540 -18.72 21.22 -29.25
N GLY A 541 -17.93 20.25 -28.79
CA GLY A 541 -17.89 19.85 -27.38
C GLY A 541 -16.59 19.18 -26.97
N LYS A 542 -16.60 18.60 -25.76
CA LYS A 542 -15.41 17.95 -25.18
C LYS A 542 -15.23 16.57 -25.80
N VAL A 543 -13.98 16.15 -26.01
CA VAL A 543 -13.70 14.77 -26.43
C VAL A 543 -13.96 13.85 -25.23
N ASP A 544 -14.90 12.90 -25.36
CA ASP A 544 -15.22 11.93 -24.33
C ASP A 544 -14.31 10.70 -24.46
N PRO A 545 -13.88 10.07 -23.34
CA PRO A 545 -13.25 8.75 -23.36
C PRO A 545 -13.93 7.70 -24.26
N VAL A 546 -15.26 7.76 -24.46
CA VAL A 546 -15.98 6.83 -25.35
C VAL A 546 -15.69 7.04 -26.84
N ASP A 547 -15.17 8.21 -27.23
CA ASP A 547 -14.76 8.51 -28.61
C ASP A 547 -13.46 7.80 -28.99
N ALA A 548 -12.71 7.29 -27.99
CA ALA A 548 -11.48 6.55 -28.17
C ALA A 548 -11.75 5.06 -28.41
N VAL A 549 -11.75 4.61 -29.66
CA VAL A 549 -11.66 3.18 -29.98
C VAL A 549 -10.20 2.73 -29.85
N GLY A 550 -9.69 2.66 -28.62
CA GLY A 550 -8.33 2.20 -28.33
C GLY A 550 -8.08 1.91 -26.85
N PRO A 551 -7.27 0.89 -26.51
CA PRO A 551 -7.11 0.36 -25.15
C PRO A 551 -6.41 1.28 -24.13
N ASP A 552 -6.00 2.50 -24.50
CA ASP A 552 -5.08 3.32 -23.70
C ASP A 552 -5.67 4.64 -23.16
N GLY A 553 -6.94 4.97 -23.44
CA GLY A 553 -7.61 6.18 -22.93
C GLY A 553 -7.10 7.49 -23.57
N ILE A 554 -8.03 8.26 -24.16
CA ILE A 554 -7.85 9.58 -24.83
C ILE A 554 -6.50 9.74 -25.56
N ARG A 555 -6.48 9.37 -26.85
CA ARG A 555 -5.40 9.73 -27.78
C ARG A 555 -5.83 10.96 -28.59
N ASP A 556 -4.92 11.90 -28.79
CA ASP A 556 -5.07 13.11 -29.62
C ASP A 556 -4.90 12.83 -31.12
N ASP A 557 -5.08 11.58 -31.55
CA ASP A 557 -4.95 11.20 -32.95
C ASP A 557 -6.17 11.68 -33.78
N GLU A 558 -5.91 11.97 -35.06
CA GLU A 558 -6.88 12.60 -35.96
C GLU A 558 -8.17 11.76 -36.14
N GLY A 559 -8.09 10.42 -35.99
CA GLY A 559 -9.27 9.55 -36.08
C GLY A 559 -10.21 9.72 -34.89
N THR A 560 -9.66 9.83 -33.67
CA THR A 560 -10.42 10.05 -32.43
C THR A 560 -11.10 11.43 -32.45
N LEU A 561 -10.41 12.47 -32.91
CA LEU A 561 -10.96 13.82 -33.00
C LEU A 561 -12.10 13.90 -34.03
N VAL A 562 -11.97 13.24 -35.18
CA VAL A 562 -13.04 13.20 -36.19
C VAL A 562 -14.30 12.50 -35.66
N ALA A 563 -14.14 11.40 -34.91
CA ALA A 563 -15.28 10.71 -34.30
C ALA A 563 -16.01 11.61 -33.28
N ALA A 564 -15.25 12.32 -32.45
CA ALA A 564 -15.80 13.27 -31.48
C ALA A 564 -16.57 14.42 -32.17
N VAL A 565 -16.03 15.01 -33.25
CA VAL A 565 -16.72 16.07 -34.01
C VAL A 565 -18.06 15.55 -34.54
N ILE A 566 -18.08 14.36 -35.14
CA ILE A 566 -19.32 13.80 -35.70
C ILE A 566 -20.38 13.62 -34.62
N ARG A 567 -20.00 13.07 -33.46
CA ARG A 567 -20.91 12.86 -32.33
C ARG A 567 -21.45 14.19 -31.81
N GLU A 568 -20.57 15.13 -31.48
CA GLU A 568 -20.95 16.43 -30.89
C GLU A 568 -21.89 17.21 -31.80
N ILE A 569 -21.61 17.28 -33.12
CA ILE A 569 -22.49 18.01 -34.04
C ILE A 569 -23.87 17.34 -34.17
N ALA A 570 -23.92 16.01 -34.16
CA ALA A 570 -25.18 15.29 -34.18
C ALA A 570 -26.00 15.50 -32.89
N GLU A 571 -25.33 15.52 -31.74
CA GLU A 571 -25.96 15.70 -30.43
C GLU A 571 -26.43 17.14 -30.19
N GLU A 572 -25.63 18.13 -30.56
CA GLU A 572 -25.90 19.56 -30.29
C GLU A 572 -26.85 20.19 -31.32
N THR A 573 -26.81 19.71 -32.59
CA THR A 573 -27.55 20.35 -33.70
C THR A 573 -28.51 19.43 -34.45
N GLY A 574 -28.43 18.12 -34.25
CA GLY A 574 -29.24 17.14 -35.00
C GLY A 574 -28.84 17.00 -36.48
N LEU A 575 -27.64 17.42 -36.86
CA LEU A 575 -27.12 17.29 -38.22
C LEU A 575 -26.12 16.13 -38.34
N ASP A 576 -26.21 15.42 -39.47
CA ASP A 576 -25.17 14.50 -39.91
C ASP A 576 -24.18 15.28 -40.80
N ILE A 577 -22.88 15.11 -40.55
CA ILE A 577 -21.82 15.82 -41.26
C ILE A 577 -20.78 14.87 -41.84
N GLU A 578 -20.13 15.32 -42.92
CA GLU A 578 -18.86 14.76 -43.39
C GLU A 578 -17.73 15.72 -42.98
N VAL A 579 -16.81 15.23 -42.15
CA VAL A 579 -15.69 16.02 -41.61
C VAL A 579 -14.55 16.05 -42.62
N GLY A 580 -14.12 17.25 -42.98
CA GLY A 580 -13.01 17.52 -43.88
C GLY A 580 -11.72 17.84 -43.11
N ALA A 581 -10.89 18.72 -43.67
CA ALA A 581 -9.60 19.08 -43.07
C ALA A 581 -9.77 19.85 -41.75
N LYS A 582 -8.84 19.61 -40.81
CA LYS A 582 -8.68 20.45 -39.63
C LYS A 582 -8.35 21.89 -40.05
N ALA A 583 -9.15 22.84 -39.58
CA ALA A 583 -8.98 24.25 -39.88
C ALA A 583 -7.87 24.86 -39.00
N TRP A 584 -7.96 24.70 -37.69
CA TRP A 584 -6.97 25.20 -36.73
C TRP A 584 -7.12 24.56 -35.33
N VAL A 585 -6.26 24.98 -34.41
CA VAL A 585 -6.35 24.66 -32.97
C VAL A 585 -6.35 25.96 -32.18
N VAL A 586 -7.33 26.14 -31.28
CA VAL A 586 -7.43 27.31 -30.39
C VAL A 586 -7.27 26.87 -28.94
N ASP A 587 -6.43 27.58 -28.19
CA ASP A 587 -6.31 27.43 -26.74
C ASP A 587 -7.18 28.50 -26.04
N ILE A 588 -8.22 28.09 -25.29
CA ILE A 588 -9.13 28.98 -24.55
C ILE A 588 -9.00 28.72 -23.04
N PRO A 589 -8.73 29.72 -22.19
CA PRO A 589 -8.72 29.52 -20.74
C PRO A 589 -10.06 29.00 -20.20
N ASP A 590 -10.05 27.98 -19.35
CA ASP A 590 -11.26 27.36 -18.80
C ASP A 590 -11.87 28.12 -17.60
N GLY A 591 -11.24 29.24 -17.21
CA GLY A 591 -11.65 30.08 -16.07
C GLY A 591 -11.30 29.49 -14.70
N ARG A 592 -10.72 28.28 -14.65
CA ARG A 592 -10.35 27.54 -13.42
C ARG A 592 -8.84 27.20 -13.38
N GLY A 593 -8.04 27.91 -14.16
CA GLY A 593 -6.58 27.69 -14.24
C GLY A 593 -6.15 26.62 -15.25
N GLY A 594 -7.08 26.11 -16.06
CA GLY A 594 -6.83 25.23 -17.22
C GLY A 594 -7.03 25.92 -18.57
N THR A 595 -6.87 25.15 -19.64
CA THR A 595 -7.00 25.56 -21.04
C THR A 595 -7.80 24.50 -21.81
N PHE A 596 -8.83 24.91 -22.52
CA PHE A 596 -9.44 24.12 -23.60
C PHE A 596 -8.57 24.21 -24.85
N GLU A 597 -8.11 23.06 -25.35
CA GLU A 597 -7.49 22.95 -26.66
C GLU A 597 -8.55 22.47 -27.66
N ILE A 598 -9.10 23.40 -28.45
CA ILE A 598 -10.20 23.16 -29.37
C ILE A 598 -9.64 22.92 -30.77
N HIS A 599 -9.88 21.73 -31.34
CA HIS A 599 -9.54 21.39 -32.72
C HIS A 599 -10.77 21.62 -33.61
N ASP A 600 -10.76 22.71 -34.38
CA ASP A 600 -11.87 23.05 -35.28
C ASP A 600 -11.66 22.42 -36.66
N PHE A 601 -12.70 21.76 -37.18
CA PHE A 601 -12.69 21.11 -38.49
C PHE A 601 -13.65 21.78 -39.46
N VAL A 602 -13.30 21.79 -40.75
CA VAL A 602 -14.25 22.14 -41.80
C VAL A 602 -15.15 20.93 -42.04
N ALA A 603 -16.46 21.11 -42.08
CA ALA A 603 -17.38 20.01 -42.36
C ALA A 603 -18.52 20.44 -43.29
N VAL A 604 -19.11 19.47 -43.98
CA VAL A 604 -20.27 19.68 -44.85
C VAL A 604 -21.47 18.89 -44.33
N PRO A 605 -22.67 19.48 -44.31
CA PRO A 605 -23.87 18.76 -43.88
C PRO A 605 -24.27 17.74 -44.95
N VAL A 606 -24.52 16.50 -44.53
CA VAL A 606 -24.95 15.40 -45.40
C VAL A 606 -26.34 14.87 -45.06
N GLY A 607 -26.88 15.25 -43.90
CA GLY A 607 -28.21 14.84 -43.43
C GLY A 607 -28.67 15.61 -42.19
N GLY A 608 -29.91 15.38 -41.77
CA GLY A 608 -30.49 15.98 -40.57
C GLY A 608 -31.26 17.29 -40.77
N THR A 609 -31.73 17.87 -39.67
CA THR A 609 -32.42 19.19 -39.65
C THR A 609 -31.98 19.93 -38.40
N VAL A 610 -31.44 21.13 -38.57
CA VAL A 610 -30.92 21.95 -37.47
C VAL A 610 -31.97 22.16 -36.39
N ARG A 611 -31.64 21.72 -35.18
CA ARG A 611 -32.39 21.95 -33.95
C ARG A 611 -31.40 22.02 -32.80
N ALA A 612 -31.56 22.99 -31.92
CA ALA A 612 -30.76 23.06 -30.70
C ALA A 612 -31.08 21.87 -29.78
N ALA A 613 -30.04 21.24 -29.25
CA ALA A 613 -30.10 20.16 -28.29
C ALA A 613 -28.88 20.20 -27.35
N ASP A 614 -28.90 19.33 -26.33
CA ASP A 614 -27.94 19.28 -25.21
C ASP A 614 -27.62 20.66 -24.58
N ASP A 615 -26.42 21.20 -24.82
CA ASP A 615 -25.95 22.45 -24.25
C ASP A 615 -26.03 23.66 -25.21
N ALA A 616 -26.75 23.51 -26.33
CA ALA A 616 -27.20 24.61 -27.17
C ALA A 616 -28.60 25.12 -26.77
N ALA A 617 -28.71 26.43 -26.53
CA ALA A 617 -29.96 27.13 -26.25
C ALA A 617 -30.78 27.35 -27.53
N ASP A 618 -30.07 27.58 -28.63
CA ASP A 618 -30.61 27.83 -29.96
C ASP A 618 -29.58 27.43 -31.02
N ALA A 619 -30.02 27.13 -32.24
CA ALA A 619 -29.18 26.69 -33.35
C ALA A 619 -29.76 27.15 -34.69
N GLY A 620 -28.91 27.66 -35.59
CA GLY A 620 -29.39 28.22 -36.85
C GLY A 620 -28.33 28.41 -37.92
N TRP A 621 -28.80 28.72 -39.13
CA TRP A 621 -27.98 29.07 -40.28
C TRP A 621 -27.92 30.59 -40.45
N PHE A 622 -26.72 31.14 -40.55
CA PHE A 622 -26.50 32.58 -40.61
C PHE A 622 -25.59 32.95 -41.77
N THR A 623 -25.97 33.98 -42.52
CA THR A 623 -25.05 34.68 -43.44
C THR A 623 -23.99 35.45 -42.64
N VAL A 624 -22.88 35.81 -43.27
CA VAL A 624 -21.81 36.61 -42.63
C VAL A 624 -22.37 37.91 -42.03
N ASP A 625 -23.26 38.59 -42.73
CA ASP A 625 -23.85 39.86 -42.26
C ASP A 625 -24.78 39.64 -41.06
N GLU A 626 -25.52 38.54 -41.02
CA GLU A 626 -26.34 38.17 -39.86
C GLU A 626 -25.45 37.78 -38.66
N MET A 627 -24.37 37.02 -38.89
CA MET A 627 -23.41 36.66 -37.84
C MET A 627 -22.80 37.90 -37.17
N ARG A 628 -22.46 38.93 -37.96
CA ARG A 628 -21.92 40.21 -37.45
C ARG A 628 -22.88 40.96 -36.54
N ALA A 629 -24.18 40.66 -36.61
CA ALA A 629 -25.21 41.25 -35.74
C ALA A 629 -25.49 40.41 -34.47
N LEU A 630 -24.90 39.21 -34.35
CA LEU A 630 -25.07 38.33 -33.18
C LEU A 630 -24.03 38.59 -32.09
N PRO A 631 -24.34 38.31 -30.81
CA PRO A 631 -23.35 38.30 -29.75
C PRO A 631 -22.45 37.06 -29.87
N LEU A 632 -21.42 37.12 -30.71
CA LEU A 632 -20.49 36.01 -30.95
C LEU A 632 -19.53 35.80 -29.77
N THR A 633 -19.03 34.56 -29.61
CA THR A 633 -17.91 34.27 -28.70
C THR A 633 -16.67 35.08 -29.08
N ASP A 634 -15.90 35.44 -28.05
CA ASP A 634 -14.71 36.28 -28.22
C ASP A 634 -13.73 35.65 -29.22
N GLY A 635 -13.33 36.43 -30.22
CA GLY A 635 -12.37 36.02 -31.26
C GLY A 635 -12.95 35.21 -32.43
N LEU A 636 -14.20 34.73 -32.40
CA LEU A 636 -14.73 33.83 -33.45
C LEU A 636 -14.64 34.42 -34.87
N LEU A 637 -15.06 35.67 -35.05
CA LEU A 637 -15.02 36.34 -36.35
C LEU A 637 -13.58 36.56 -36.83
N GLU A 638 -12.67 36.85 -35.91
CA GLU A 638 -11.24 37.03 -36.22
C GLU A 638 -10.61 35.72 -36.70
N HIS A 639 -10.93 34.58 -36.06
CA HIS A 639 -10.48 33.25 -36.49
C HIS A 639 -11.05 32.87 -37.86
N LEU A 640 -12.34 33.14 -38.10
CA LEU A 640 -12.98 32.87 -39.40
C LEU A 640 -12.38 33.73 -40.53
N THR A 641 -12.09 35.01 -40.27
CA THR A 641 -11.40 35.88 -41.23
C THR A 641 -9.98 35.41 -41.49
N ALA A 642 -9.22 35.07 -40.43
CA ALA A 642 -7.85 34.58 -40.56
C ALA A 642 -7.77 33.25 -41.33
N GLY A 643 -8.76 32.36 -41.15
CA GLY A 643 -8.90 31.11 -41.89
C GLY A 643 -9.39 31.27 -43.33
N GLY A 644 -9.65 32.50 -43.80
CA GLY A 644 -10.16 32.77 -45.15
C GLY A 644 -11.61 32.34 -45.36
N PHE A 645 -12.36 32.11 -44.28
CA PHE A 645 -13.77 31.78 -44.32
C PHE A 645 -14.64 33.04 -44.49
N VAL A 646 -14.20 34.18 -43.98
CA VAL A 646 -14.95 35.45 -44.07
C VAL A 646 -14.04 36.54 -44.64
N GLU A 647 -14.60 37.40 -45.50
CA GLU A 647 -13.90 38.59 -46.05
C GLU A 647 -13.95 39.80 -45.12
#